data_AF-A0A6I8SBU0-F1
#
_entry.id   AF-A0A6I8SBU0-F1
#
_cell.length_a   1.000
_cell.length_b   1.000
_cell.length_c   1.000
_cell.angle_alpha   90.00
_cell.angle_beta   90.00
_cell.angle_gamma   90.00
#
_symmetry.space_group_name_H-M   'P 1'
#
loop_
_entity.id
_entity.type
_entity.pdbx_description
1 polymer ?
#
loop_
_entity_poly.entity_id
_entity_poly.type
_entity_poly.pdbx_seq_one_letter_code
_entity_poly.pdbx_strand_id
1 'polypeptide(L)'
;MQVLGSMVSCIEAMPFAQFHLRTLQWNILSVWHRNRSLSQQTLLSPLTRTSLRWWLNTTNLTRGRSLADPAWRILTTDASLSGWGAVLEGQLAQGSWSRTESLLPINILELRAIRLALIHWQTLLHGQSIRIQTDNATAVAYISHQGGTRSHQAFTEASRILRWAELHHTLLSAIYIPGVENWEADYLSRQTMDPGEWSLKTIVFLALTLRWGTPEVDVMASRTNHKVPRYLARTRDPRAESIDAMTTPWSFTLAYIFPPLPMLPRVIKKIKREKVRTILIPPLLAAPDLVLRPSVPVSGRTMASASGSGPPLPGSLPPPKPNISTFDGMATESLILRRKGFSEPVIKTLLAARKPVSAQAYHRVWRTYRDWCSKEHVPFLVLSIPTILHFLQAGLDKGLSLGSLKAQVSALSALFQERLALLPDIRTFMQGVTHIRPPFRHPCAPWDLNLVLKALQEPPFVPLASIPIIWLTRKLAFLLAISSARRISELSALSCKSPFLIFHLDMAVLRTVLSFLPKVVTKFHINQELTIPSFCPNPKSPKEVALHSLDAVRALKYYVHRTEEIRKSDALLVIPTGTRLGQPASKTTISRWLRETIRRAYISRGKQAPRLIRAHSTRSVSTSWVFRNQASAEQLCKAATWSSIHSFVKFYKFDAFAASDAHFGRKVLQAAVV
;
A
#
# COMPACT_ATOMS: atom_id res chain seq x y z
N MET A 1 18.85 29.26 41.35
CA MET A 1 17.54 28.54 41.30
C MET A 1 16.33 29.46 41.37
N GLN A 2 16.36 30.60 42.07
CA GLN A 2 15.21 31.53 42.18
C GLN A 2 14.65 31.99 40.82
N VAL A 3 15.51 32.43 39.89
CA VAL A 3 15.11 32.84 38.53
C VAL A 3 14.38 31.72 37.77
N LEU A 4 14.84 30.47 37.92
CA LEU A 4 14.20 29.31 37.30
C LEU A 4 12.77 29.12 37.83
N GLY A 5 12.57 29.31 39.14
CA GLY A 5 11.25 29.24 39.77
C GLY A 5 10.29 30.31 39.22
N SER A 6 10.75 31.56 39.12
CA SER A 6 9.97 32.66 38.54
C SER A 6 9.62 32.43 37.07
N MET A 7 10.51 31.84 36.28
CA MET A 7 10.21 31.50 34.88
C MET A 7 9.20 30.36 34.77
N VAL A 8 9.26 29.36 35.68
CA VAL A 8 8.30 28.24 35.72
C VAL A 8 6.89 28.73 36.04
N SER A 9 6.72 29.66 36.97
CA SER A 9 5.40 30.20 37.30
C SER A 9 4.71 30.90 36.11
N CYS A 10 5.47 31.34 35.11
CA CYS A 10 4.95 32.04 33.94
C CYS A 10 4.60 31.12 32.75
N ILE A 11 4.92 29.82 32.80
CA ILE A 11 4.80 28.90 31.65
C ILE A 11 3.36 28.83 31.10
N GLU A 12 2.36 28.78 31.97
CA GLU A 12 0.96 28.65 31.55
C GLU A 12 0.42 29.93 30.90
N ALA A 13 0.91 31.09 31.35
CA ALA A 13 0.45 32.41 30.91
C ALA A 13 1.17 32.92 29.65
N MET A 14 2.38 32.43 29.37
CA MET A 14 3.24 32.98 28.33
C MET A 14 3.55 31.97 27.21
N PRO A 15 3.24 32.29 25.94
CA PRO A 15 3.65 31.47 24.79
C PRO A 15 5.18 31.33 24.72
N PHE A 16 5.66 30.13 24.36
CA PHE A 16 7.09 29.81 24.23
C PHE A 16 7.98 29.98 25.49
N ALA A 17 7.41 30.32 26.65
CA ALA A 17 8.15 30.45 27.90
C ALA A 17 8.90 29.15 28.27
N GLN A 18 8.22 28.01 28.15
CA GLN A 18 8.83 26.72 28.46
C GLN A 18 10.00 26.37 27.53
N PHE A 19 9.93 26.77 26.25
CA PHE A 19 11.04 26.64 25.30
C PHE A 19 12.27 27.43 25.76
N HIS A 20 12.12 28.72 26.04
CA HIS A 20 13.23 29.60 26.44
C HIS A 20 13.75 29.31 27.85
N LEU A 21 12.97 28.64 28.69
CA LEU A 21 13.42 28.09 29.97
C LEU A 21 14.38 26.89 29.79
N ARG A 22 14.14 26.07 28.76
CA ARG A 22 14.78 24.75 28.62
C ARG A 22 16.30 24.83 28.40
N THR A 23 16.79 25.91 27.77
CA THR A 23 18.22 26.15 27.61
C THR A 23 18.92 26.40 28.94
N LEU A 24 18.27 27.14 29.86
CA LEU A 24 18.81 27.38 31.20
C LEU A 24 18.83 26.08 32.02
N GLN A 25 17.79 25.25 31.90
CA GLN A 25 17.77 23.92 32.55
C GLN A 25 18.91 23.03 32.06
N TRP A 26 19.19 22.99 30.75
CA TRP A 26 20.33 22.25 30.20
C TRP A 26 21.68 22.77 30.71
N ASN A 27 21.86 24.09 30.80
CA ASN A 27 23.08 24.70 31.33
C ASN A 27 23.29 24.38 32.83
N ILE A 28 22.21 24.36 33.61
CA ILE A 28 22.26 23.93 35.02
C ILE A 28 22.58 22.43 35.12
N LEU A 29 21.89 21.58 34.34
CA LEU A 29 22.12 20.13 34.34
C LEU A 29 23.53 19.74 33.89
N SER A 30 24.20 20.56 33.07
CA SER A 30 25.60 20.31 32.70
C SER A 30 26.61 20.53 33.83
N VAL A 31 26.20 21.20 34.92
CA VAL A 31 27.10 21.57 36.04
C VAL A 31 26.65 20.98 37.37
N TRP A 32 25.35 20.68 37.51
CA TRP A 32 24.74 20.22 38.75
C TRP A 32 24.90 18.72 38.97
N HIS A 33 25.44 18.35 40.14
CA HIS A 33 25.51 16.98 40.66
C HIS A 33 24.94 16.96 42.08
N ARG A 34 24.32 15.84 42.51
CA ARG A 34 23.64 15.70 43.81
C ARG A 34 24.48 16.09 45.04
N ASN A 35 25.81 16.08 44.94
CA ASN A 35 26.74 16.35 46.04
C ASN A 35 27.36 17.77 46.01
N ARG A 36 26.85 18.70 45.19
CA ARG A 36 27.41 20.06 45.08
C ARG A 36 26.52 21.13 45.73
N SER A 37 27.18 22.15 46.29
CA SER A 37 26.53 23.30 46.93
C SER A 37 25.69 24.10 45.93
N LEU A 38 24.51 24.54 46.38
CA LEU A 38 23.58 25.38 45.62
C LEU A 38 24.11 26.80 45.35
N SER A 39 25.22 27.20 46.01
CA SER A 39 25.88 28.50 45.87
C SER A 39 26.95 28.55 44.77
N GLN A 40 27.14 27.46 44.02
CA GLN A 40 28.15 27.40 42.96
C GLN A 40 27.80 28.30 41.77
N GLN A 41 28.77 29.11 41.33
CA GLN A 41 28.64 29.91 40.11
C GLN A 41 28.76 29.03 38.86
N THR A 42 27.91 29.27 37.87
CA THR A 42 27.93 28.57 36.58
C THR A 42 28.07 29.55 35.43
N LEU A 43 28.85 29.17 34.41
CA LEU A 43 29.00 29.95 33.20
C LEU A 43 27.81 29.71 32.27
N LEU A 44 27.08 30.78 31.99
CA LEU A 44 25.96 30.75 31.05
C LEU A 44 26.46 30.57 29.62
N SER A 45 26.01 29.49 28.97
CA SER A 45 26.30 29.26 27.56
C SER A 45 25.71 30.37 26.68
N PRO A 46 26.27 30.63 25.48
CA PRO A 46 25.73 31.64 24.56
C PRO A 46 24.24 31.44 24.26
N LEU A 47 23.80 30.19 24.06
CA LEU A 47 22.38 29.85 23.85
C LEU A 47 21.50 30.22 25.04
N THR A 48 22.00 30.03 26.26
CA THR A 48 21.30 30.41 27.49
C THR A 48 21.18 31.91 27.61
N ARG A 49 22.26 32.66 27.31
CA ARG A 49 22.23 34.13 27.31
C ARG A 49 21.22 34.68 26.30
N THR A 50 21.18 34.13 25.09
CA THR A 50 20.20 34.53 24.07
C THR A 50 18.77 34.27 24.54
N SER A 51 18.51 33.11 25.15
CA SER A 51 17.18 32.78 25.67
C SER A 51 16.81 33.67 26.87
N LEU A 52 17.75 34.02 27.74
CA LEU A 52 17.50 34.98 28.83
C LEU A 52 17.18 36.39 28.32
N ARG A 53 17.81 36.84 27.22
CA ARG A 53 17.44 38.11 26.58
C ARG A 53 16.00 38.11 26.07
N TRP A 54 15.47 36.97 25.66
CA TRP A 54 14.06 36.85 25.28
C TRP A 54 13.12 37.21 26.44
N TRP A 55 13.47 36.81 27.67
CA TRP A 55 12.71 37.11 28.89
C TRP A 55 12.82 38.57 29.33
N LEU A 56 13.90 39.27 28.95
CA LEU A 56 14.07 40.70 29.24
C LEU A 56 13.26 41.60 28.31
N ASN A 57 12.69 41.06 27.23
CA ASN A 57 11.86 41.82 26.31
C ASN A 57 10.42 41.93 26.84
N THR A 58 10.02 43.16 27.20
CA THR A 58 8.70 43.47 27.76
C THR A 58 7.52 43.09 26.85
N THR A 59 7.72 43.05 25.53
CA THR A 59 6.68 42.63 24.58
C THR A 59 6.35 41.14 24.68
N ASN A 60 7.34 40.29 25.02
CA ASN A 60 7.12 38.86 25.23
C ASN A 60 6.38 38.59 26.55
N LEU A 61 6.66 39.38 27.57
CA LEU A 61 6.03 39.28 28.90
C LEU A 61 4.56 39.70 28.89
N THR A 62 4.17 40.62 28.01
CA THR A 62 2.83 41.24 27.99
C THR A 62 1.87 40.64 26.96
N ARG A 63 2.36 39.81 26.01
CA ARG A 63 1.53 39.23 24.93
C ARG A 63 0.42 38.29 25.42
N GLY A 64 0.64 37.61 26.55
CA GLY A 64 -0.28 36.65 27.14
C GLY A 64 -0.61 35.45 26.23
N ARG A 65 -1.30 34.45 26.78
CA ARG A 65 -1.84 33.31 26.03
C ARG A 65 -3.35 33.46 25.92
N SER A 66 -3.89 33.33 24.71
CA SER A 66 -5.35 33.27 24.52
C SER A 66 -5.92 32.04 25.22
N LEU A 67 -6.98 32.25 26.00
CA LEU A 67 -7.76 31.17 26.63
C LEU A 67 -8.81 30.56 25.69
N ALA A 68 -9.05 31.19 24.53
CA ALA A 68 -9.99 30.67 23.54
C ALA A 68 -9.42 29.45 22.83
N ASP A 69 -10.27 28.45 22.60
CA ASP A 69 -9.91 27.26 21.82
C ASP A 69 -9.57 27.65 20.38
N PRO A 70 -8.34 27.42 19.92
CA PRO A 70 -7.93 27.82 18.59
C PRO A 70 -8.47 26.83 17.54
N ALA A 71 -8.79 27.35 16.35
CA ALA A 71 -9.15 26.52 15.21
C ALA A 71 -7.91 25.77 14.69
N TRP A 72 -7.81 24.49 15.03
CA TRP A 72 -6.65 23.66 14.71
C TRP A 72 -6.67 23.17 13.26
N ARG A 73 -5.62 23.50 12.50
CA ARG A 73 -5.28 22.79 11.27
C ARG A 73 -4.54 21.49 11.63
N ILE A 74 -5.03 20.38 11.10
CA ILE A 74 -4.51 19.05 11.44
C ILE A 74 -3.37 18.68 10.49
N LEU A 75 -2.18 18.49 11.06
CA LEU A 75 -0.98 18.03 10.37
C LEU A 75 -0.59 16.65 10.90
N THR A 76 -0.65 15.64 10.05
CA THR A 76 -0.29 14.26 10.41
C THR A 76 1.09 13.92 9.86
N THR A 77 1.96 13.29 10.64
CA THR A 77 3.35 13.00 10.23
C THR A 77 3.84 11.64 10.68
N ASP A 78 4.77 11.07 9.92
CA ASP A 78 5.43 9.80 10.24
C ASP A 78 6.85 9.77 9.66
N ALA A 79 7.74 9.01 10.32
CA ALA A 79 9.06 8.72 9.82
C ALA A 79 9.35 7.21 9.79
N SER A 80 10.07 6.79 8.76
CA SER A 80 10.71 5.48 8.69
C SER A 80 12.23 5.63 8.65
N LEU A 81 12.96 4.52 8.59
CA LEU A 81 14.42 4.57 8.35
C LEU A 81 14.77 4.95 6.89
N SER A 82 13.81 4.91 5.97
CA SER A 82 14.03 5.24 4.55
C SER A 82 13.57 6.65 4.16
N GLY A 83 12.54 7.18 4.80
CA GLY A 83 11.97 8.48 4.45
C GLY A 83 10.95 9.01 5.46
N TRP A 84 10.31 10.12 5.13
CA TRP A 84 9.24 10.74 5.91
C TRP A 84 8.00 10.99 5.06
N GLY A 85 6.86 11.01 5.75
CA GLY A 85 5.56 11.30 5.17
C GLY A 85 4.79 12.29 6.04
N ALA A 86 3.98 13.13 5.40
CA ALA A 86 3.10 14.06 6.06
C ALA A 86 1.82 14.32 5.28
N VAL A 87 0.75 14.64 5.99
CA VAL A 87 -0.56 14.97 5.44
C VAL A 87 -1.12 16.21 6.13
N LEU A 88 -1.54 17.20 5.34
CA LEU A 88 -2.20 18.41 5.82
C LEU A 88 -3.53 18.58 5.06
N GLU A 89 -4.66 18.33 5.73
CA GLU A 89 -6.01 18.52 5.17
C GLU A 89 -6.20 17.86 3.78
N GLY A 90 -5.65 16.66 3.58
CA GLY A 90 -5.69 15.92 2.31
C GLY A 90 -4.59 16.27 1.30
N GLN A 91 -3.73 17.24 1.58
CA GLN A 91 -2.48 17.46 0.84
C GLN A 91 -1.40 16.54 1.37
N LEU A 92 -0.63 15.93 0.48
CA LEU A 92 0.40 14.94 0.83
C LEU A 92 1.79 15.53 0.59
N ALA A 93 2.72 15.26 1.51
CA ALA A 93 4.13 15.54 1.37
C ALA A 93 4.94 14.30 1.79
N GLN A 94 6.05 14.05 1.09
CA GLN A 94 6.94 12.94 1.41
C GLN A 94 8.36 13.25 0.94
N GLY A 95 9.34 12.54 1.47
CA GLY A 95 10.70 12.60 0.97
C GLY A 95 11.59 11.52 1.57
N SER A 96 12.70 11.23 0.88
CA SER A 96 13.67 10.24 1.34
C SER A 96 14.74 10.86 2.24
N TRP A 97 15.23 10.06 3.18
CA TRP A 97 16.38 10.42 4.01
C TRP A 97 17.68 10.30 3.23
N SER A 98 18.62 11.21 3.48
CA SER A 98 19.99 10.97 3.04
C SER A 98 20.62 9.78 3.81
N ARG A 99 21.77 9.29 3.32
CA ARG A 99 22.53 8.24 4.02
C ARG A 99 22.96 8.65 5.44
N THR A 100 23.21 9.94 5.68
CA THR A 100 23.55 10.43 7.03
C THR A 100 22.32 10.62 7.90
N GLU A 101 21.18 10.97 7.30
CA GLU A 101 19.91 11.13 8.02
C GLU A 101 19.32 9.80 8.47
N SER A 102 19.34 8.77 7.61
CA SER A 102 18.84 7.43 7.92
C SER A 102 19.55 6.72 9.08
N LEU A 103 20.75 7.18 9.46
CA LEU A 103 21.49 6.67 10.62
C LEU A 103 21.02 7.29 11.95
N LEU A 104 20.17 8.31 11.91
CA LEU A 104 19.66 8.94 13.13
C LEU A 104 18.63 8.03 13.82
N PRO A 105 18.53 8.10 15.17
CA PRO A 105 17.51 7.36 15.89
C PRO A 105 16.10 7.74 15.42
N ILE A 106 15.18 6.77 15.40
CA ILE A 106 13.83 6.97 14.87
C ILE A 106 13.09 8.16 15.53
N ASN A 107 13.22 8.34 16.85
CA ASN A 107 12.61 9.47 17.56
C ASN A 107 13.10 10.85 17.06
N ILE A 108 14.33 10.93 16.54
CA ILE A 108 14.88 12.14 15.92
C ILE A 108 14.32 12.31 14.51
N LEU A 109 14.16 11.22 13.77
CA LEU A 109 13.56 11.23 12.43
C LEU A 109 12.09 11.66 12.48
N GLU A 110 11.34 11.26 13.51
CA GLU A 110 9.95 11.69 13.74
C GLU A 110 9.85 13.20 13.96
N LEU A 111 10.68 13.75 14.85
CA LEU A 111 10.77 15.21 15.04
C LEU A 111 11.21 15.91 13.75
N ARG A 112 12.12 15.30 12.99
CA ARG A 112 12.57 15.86 11.71
C ARG A 112 11.47 15.83 10.64
N ALA A 113 10.64 14.80 10.60
CA ALA A 113 9.49 14.71 9.70
C ALA A 113 8.51 15.86 9.97
N ILE A 114 8.20 16.14 11.24
CA ILE A 114 7.40 17.31 11.66
C ILE A 114 8.02 18.60 11.12
N ARG A 115 9.32 18.81 11.33
CA ARG A 115 10.02 20.01 10.86
C ARG A 115 9.93 20.19 9.34
N LEU A 116 10.14 19.11 8.58
CA LEU A 116 10.09 19.17 7.12
C LEU A 116 8.67 19.43 6.60
N ALA A 117 7.66 18.87 7.26
CA ALA A 117 6.26 19.13 6.93
C ALA A 117 5.87 20.60 7.16
N LEU A 118 6.28 21.18 8.30
CA LEU A 118 6.03 22.60 8.60
C LEU A 118 6.69 23.53 7.57
N ILE A 119 7.94 23.23 7.18
CA ILE A 119 8.65 23.99 6.14
C ILE A 119 7.95 23.83 4.78
N HIS A 120 7.52 22.61 4.43
CA HIS A 120 6.87 22.33 3.15
C HIS A 120 5.59 23.18 2.95
N TRP A 121 4.78 23.32 4.01
CA TRP A 121 3.54 24.09 3.97
C TRP A 121 3.64 25.47 4.65
N GLN A 122 4.84 26.04 4.77
CA GLN A 122 5.05 27.29 5.50
C GLN A 122 4.13 28.43 5.08
N THR A 123 3.86 28.58 3.78
CA THR A 123 2.96 29.62 3.25
C THR A 123 1.50 29.42 3.63
N LEU A 124 1.05 28.17 3.79
CA LEU A 124 -0.33 27.83 4.19
C LEU A 124 -0.52 27.87 5.72
N LEU A 125 0.58 27.72 6.46
CA LEU A 125 0.58 27.57 7.91
C LEU A 125 0.89 28.87 8.65
N HIS A 126 1.30 29.92 7.95
CA HIS A 126 1.65 31.20 8.54
C HIS A 126 0.46 31.81 9.31
N GLY A 127 0.68 32.14 10.59
CA GLY A 127 -0.35 32.70 11.49
C GLY A 127 -1.49 31.74 11.87
N GLN A 128 -1.41 30.45 11.51
CA GLN A 128 -2.44 29.45 11.84
C GLN A 128 -2.10 28.70 13.13
N SER A 129 -3.09 28.07 13.75
CA SER A 129 -2.87 27.13 14.86
C SER A 129 -2.80 25.71 14.32
N ILE A 130 -1.74 24.97 14.66
CA ILE A 130 -1.43 23.66 14.07
C ILE A 130 -1.44 22.59 15.16
N ARG A 131 -2.22 21.54 14.92
CA ARG A 131 -2.24 20.34 15.74
C ARG A 131 -1.55 19.21 14.98
N ILE A 132 -0.38 18.82 15.49
CA ILE A 132 0.44 17.73 14.99
C ILE A 132 -0.11 16.41 15.52
N GLN A 133 -0.37 15.48 14.61
CA GLN A 133 -0.75 14.11 14.93
C GLN A 133 0.40 13.17 14.53
N THR A 134 0.87 12.37 15.47
CA THR A 134 1.94 11.38 15.26
C THR A 134 1.73 10.20 16.19
N ASP A 135 2.18 9.02 15.78
CA ASP A 135 2.20 7.82 16.61
C ASP A 135 3.49 7.69 17.45
N ASN A 136 4.35 8.71 17.44
CA ASN A 136 5.54 8.75 18.26
C ASN A 136 5.33 9.57 19.54
N ALA A 137 5.19 8.87 20.67
CA ALA A 137 5.01 9.50 21.98
C ALA A 137 6.17 10.42 22.40
N THR A 138 7.40 10.16 21.93
CA THR A 138 8.56 11.02 22.23
C THR A 138 8.42 12.36 21.51
N ALA A 139 8.03 12.35 20.23
CA ALA A 139 7.79 13.56 19.46
C ALA A 139 6.66 14.39 20.09
N VAL A 140 5.55 13.75 20.47
CA VAL A 140 4.43 14.41 21.18
C VAL A 140 4.91 15.09 22.47
N ALA A 141 5.67 14.39 23.31
CA ALA A 141 6.18 14.95 24.57
C ALA A 141 7.11 16.14 24.33
N TYR A 142 8.01 16.06 23.34
CA TYR A 142 8.96 17.13 23.05
C TYR A 142 8.27 18.38 22.47
N ILE A 143 7.20 18.24 21.69
CA ILE A 143 6.43 19.40 21.21
C ILE A 143 5.55 19.97 22.33
N SER A 144 4.81 19.12 23.04
CA SER A 144 3.85 19.54 24.06
C SER A 144 4.51 20.23 25.25
N HIS A 145 5.69 19.76 25.66
CA HIS A 145 6.48 20.36 26.74
C HIS A 145 7.56 21.33 26.24
N GLN A 146 7.49 21.74 24.96
CA GLN A 146 8.41 22.69 24.33
C GLN A 146 9.90 22.34 24.54
N GLY A 147 10.21 21.04 24.49
CA GLY A 147 11.56 20.49 24.62
C GLY A 147 11.72 19.48 25.77
N GLY A 148 12.87 18.81 25.79
CA GLY A 148 13.19 17.75 26.75
C GLY A 148 14.59 17.90 27.34
N THR A 149 14.80 17.36 28.54
CA THR A 149 16.13 17.27 29.20
C THR A 149 16.74 15.87 29.14
N ARG A 150 16.08 14.91 28.48
CA ARG A 150 16.54 13.52 28.40
C ARG A 150 17.48 13.25 27.23
N SER A 151 17.25 13.89 26.09
CA SER A 151 18.07 13.78 24.89
C SER A 151 18.36 15.16 24.33
N HIS A 152 19.65 15.52 24.28
CA HIS A 152 20.12 16.77 23.73
C HIS A 152 19.88 16.85 22.21
N GLN A 153 20.05 15.74 21.48
CA GLN A 153 19.75 15.70 20.03
C GLN A 153 18.27 15.95 19.73
N ALA A 154 17.37 15.32 20.50
CA ALA A 154 15.93 15.56 20.35
C ALA A 154 15.55 17.00 20.72
N PHE A 155 16.20 17.56 21.75
CA PHE A 155 16.02 18.97 22.12
C PHE A 155 16.47 19.91 21.00
N THR A 156 17.60 19.63 20.35
CA THR A 156 18.09 20.42 19.21
C THR A 156 17.11 20.41 18.04
N GLU A 157 16.54 19.26 17.66
CA GLU A 157 15.52 19.23 16.60
C GLU A 157 14.21 19.91 17.01
N ALA A 158 13.72 19.65 18.23
CA ALA A 158 12.52 20.32 18.75
C ALA A 158 12.71 21.85 18.82
N SER A 159 13.91 22.33 19.19
CA SER A 159 14.24 23.76 19.22
C SER A 159 14.13 24.41 17.84
N ARG A 160 14.47 23.70 16.77
CA ARG A 160 14.30 24.20 15.39
C ARG A 160 12.82 24.33 15.03
N ILE A 161 11.99 23.38 15.45
CA ILE A 161 10.53 23.40 15.24
C ILE A 161 9.90 24.57 16.01
N LEU A 162 10.23 24.72 17.29
CA LEU A 162 9.68 25.76 18.17
C LEU A 162 10.10 27.16 17.73
N ARG A 163 11.38 27.35 17.36
CA ARG A 163 11.85 28.63 16.79
C ARG A 163 11.15 28.97 15.49
N TRP A 164 10.91 27.97 14.63
CA TRP A 164 10.13 28.19 13.41
C TRP A 164 8.71 28.66 13.75
N ALA A 165 8.03 28.03 14.71
CA ALA A 165 6.68 28.42 15.11
C ALA A 165 6.61 29.82 15.72
N GLU A 166 7.60 30.18 16.55
CA GLU A 166 7.73 31.51 17.15
C GLU A 166 7.88 32.60 16.08
N LEU A 167 8.74 32.37 15.08
CA LEU A 167 8.97 33.29 13.96
C LEU A 167 7.75 33.48 13.05
N HIS A 168 6.93 32.44 12.87
CA HIS A 168 5.73 32.47 12.01
C HIS A 168 4.44 32.74 12.79
N HIS A 169 4.54 33.14 14.07
CA HIS A 169 3.42 33.41 14.97
C HIS A 169 2.37 32.28 15.00
N THR A 170 2.84 31.03 14.97
CA THR A 170 2.03 29.83 14.87
C THR A 170 1.91 29.15 16.23
N LEU A 171 0.69 28.78 16.64
CA LEU A 171 0.49 27.96 17.84
C LEU A 171 0.67 26.48 17.50
N LEU A 172 1.55 25.78 18.22
CA LEU A 172 1.75 24.34 18.04
C LEU A 172 1.16 23.53 19.19
N SER A 173 0.48 22.45 18.85
CA SER A 173 0.06 21.38 19.76
C SER A 173 0.42 20.04 19.12
N ALA A 174 0.70 19.02 19.92
CA ALA A 174 0.89 17.66 19.42
C ALA A 174 -0.01 16.69 20.20
N ILE A 175 -0.59 15.72 19.50
CA ILE A 175 -1.37 14.64 20.08
C ILE A 175 -0.88 13.29 19.56
N TYR A 176 -0.92 12.30 20.44
CA TYR A 176 -0.65 10.93 20.06
C TYR A 176 -1.86 10.35 19.33
N ILE A 177 -1.64 9.72 18.19
CA ILE A 177 -2.64 8.88 17.51
C ILE A 177 -2.10 7.45 17.37
N PRO A 178 -2.94 6.41 17.48
CA PRO A 178 -2.49 5.04 17.23
C PRO A 178 -1.93 4.88 15.81
N GLY A 179 -0.84 4.13 15.63
CA GLY A 179 -0.23 3.94 14.30
C GLY A 179 -1.17 3.34 13.23
N VAL A 180 -2.24 2.66 13.64
CA VAL A 180 -3.31 2.19 12.73
C VAL A 180 -4.14 3.33 12.12
N GLU A 181 -4.22 4.47 12.81
CA GLU A 181 -4.88 5.69 12.37
C GLU A 181 -3.92 6.62 11.61
N ASN A 182 -2.60 6.52 11.86
CA ASN A 182 -1.53 7.29 11.18
C ASN A 182 -1.15 6.76 9.78
N TRP A 183 -2.01 5.94 9.17
CA TRP A 183 -1.63 5.11 8.02
C TRP A 183 -1.23 5.91 6.76
N GLU A 184 -1.75 7.12 6.56
CA GLU A 184 -1.43 7.93 5.37
C GLU A 184 0.00 8.45 5.44
N ALA A 185 0.42 8.99 6.58
CA ALA A 185 1.79 9.44 6.79
C ALA A 185 2.77 8.25 6.83
N ASP A 186 2.40 7.14 7.48
CA ASP A 186 3.20 5.90 7.52
C ASP A 186 3.42 5.29 6.12
N TYR A 187 2.38 5.33 5.28
CA TYR A 187 2.50 4.91 3.89
C TYR A 187 3.49 5.78 3.10
N LEU A 188 3.41 7.10 3.28
CA LEU A 188 4.27 8.08 2.61
C LEU A 188 5.73 7.99 3.08
N SER A 189 5.98 7.66 4.35
CA SER A 189 7.34 7.54 4.89
C SER A 189 8.08 6.28 4.42
N ARG A 190 7.35 5.23 3.99
CA ARG A 190 7.90 3.90 3.66
C ARG A 190 7.94 3.55 2.17
N GLN A 191 7.37 4.37 1.28
CA GLN A 191 7.42 4.11 -0.17
C GLN A 191 8.82 4.40 -0.75
N THR A 192 9.40 3.43 -1.46
CA THR A 192 10.60 3.62 -2.29
C THR A 192 10.25 4.21 -3.66
N MET A 193 11.13 5.11 -4.12
CA MET A 193 10.92 6.18 -5.11
C MET A 193 10.38 5.82 -6.50
N ASP A 194 9.69 6.82 -7.07
CA ASP A 194 9.43 7.07 -8.49
C ASP A 194 10.71 6.89 -9.36
N PRO A 195 10.65 6.25 -10.54
CA PRO A 195 11.74 6.21 -11.51
C PRO A 195 12.37 7.56 -11.87
N GLY A 196 11.69 8.68 -11.55
CA GLY A 196 12.23 10.03 -11.63
C GLY A 196 13.30 10.41 -10.58
N GLU A 197 13.64 9.54 -9.63
CA GLU A 197 14.74 9.77 -8.68
C GLU A 197 16.07 9.10 -9.05
N TRP A 198 16.15 8.47 -10.22
CA TRP A 198 17.41 7.93 -10.71
C TRP A 198 18.45 9.03 -10.90
N SER A 199 19.69 8.73 -10.54
CA SER A 199 20.82 9.66 -10.67
C SER A 199 21.96 8.95 -11.40
N LEU A 200 22.56 9.62 -12.37
CA LEU A 200 23.74 9.13 -13.06
C LEU A 200 24.91 8.98 -12.07
N LYS A 201 25.74 7.95 -12.19
CA LYS A 201 26.93 7.82 -11.32
C LYS A 201 27.81 9.07 -11.43
N THR A 202 28.32 9.57 -10.30
CA THR A 202 29.12 10.80 -10.24
C THR A 202 30.33 10.76 -11.17
N ILE A 203 31.02 9.61 -11.27
CA ILE A 203 32.16 9.45 -12.18
C ILE A 203 31.77 9.60 -13.66
N VAL A 204 30.58 9.13 -14.03
CA VAL A 204 30.06 9.27 -15.39
C VAL A 204 29.66 10.72 -15.63
N PHE A 205 28.94 11.35 -14.69
CA PHE A 205 28.61 12.76 -14.76
C PHE A 205 29.85 13.63 -14.95
N LEU A 206 30.92 13.41 -14.18
CA LEU A 206 32.18 14.14 -14.32
C LEU A 206 32.82 13.95 -15.70
N ALA A 207 32.79 12.73 -16.25
CA ALA A 207 33.29 12.48 -17.61
C ALA A 207 32.45 13.21 -18.68
N LEU A 208 31.14 13.32 -18.50
CA LEU A 208 30.27 14.10 -19.39
C LEU A 208 30.61 15.59 -19.32
N THR A 209 30.81 16.13 -18.12
CA THR A 209 31.12 17.57 -17.94
C THR A 209 32.49 17.93 -18.48
N LEU A 210 33.47 17.02 -18.38
CA LEU A 210 34.79 17.17 -19.02
C LEU A 210 34.70 17.27 -20.56
N ARG A 211 33.76 16.55 -21.17
CA ARG A 211 33.62 16.49 -22.63
C ARG A 211 32.72 17.59 -23.21
N TRP A 212 31.64 17.95 -22.52
CA TRP A 212 30.59 18.83 -23.05
C TRP A 212 30.40 20.14 -22.29
N GLY A 213 31.21 20.38 -21.24
CA GLY A 213 31.16 21.56 -20.38
C GLY A 213 30.39 21.34 -19.08
N THR A 214 30.60 22.23 -18.11
CA THR A 214 29.95 22.19 -16.80
C THR A 214 28.53 22.78 -16.88
N PRO A 215 27.48 22.02 -16.56
CA PRO A 215 26.10 22.52 -16.54
C PRO A 215 25.89 23.59 -15.45
N GLU A 216 25.12 24.62 -15.76
CA GLU A 216 24.72 25.66 -14.81
C GLU A 216 23.58 25.20 -13.90
N VAL A 217 22.74 24.28 -14.38
CA VAL A 217 21.52 23.82 -13.69
C VAL A 217 21.23 22.35 -13.99
N ASP A 218 20.74 21.64 -12.96
CA ASP A 218 20.20 20.28 -13.07
C ASP A 218 18.67 20.33 -13.16
N VAL A 219 18.12 19.91 -14.29
CA VAL A 219 16.68 20.02 -14.58
C VAL A 219 16.03 18.65 -14.39
N MET A 220 14.93 18.63 -13.64
CA MET A 220 14.22 17.43 -13.17
C MET A 220 14.93 16.63 -12.08
N ALA A 221 15.80 17.28 -11.32
CA ALA A 221 16.43 16.71 -10.14
C ALA A 221 15.68 17.05 -8.84
N SER A 222 15.96 16.30 -7.77
CA SER A 222 15.55 16.53 -6.41
C SER A 222 16.75 16.89 -5.54
N ARG A 223 16.48 17.33 -4.30
CA ARG A 223 17.48 17.55 -3.24
C ARG A 223 18.43 16.38 -3.04
N THR A 224 18.01 15.16 -3.35
CA THR A 224 18.79 13.94 -3.09
C THR A 224 19.62 13.49 -4.29
N ASN A 225 19.31 13.96 -5.50
CA ASN A 225 19.91 13.43 -6.73
C ASN A 225 20.53 14.47 -7.68
N HIS A 226 20.43 15.77 -7.36
CA HIS A 226 21.02 16.85 -8.14
C HIS A 226 22.55 16.72 -8.28
N LYS A 227 23.07 17.07 -9.46
CA LYS A 227 24.49 16.98 -9.82
C LYS A 227 25.22 18.31 -9.79
N VAL A 228 24.47 19.41 -9.78
CA VAL A 228 25.00 20.77 -9.64
C VAL A 228 24.18 21.55 -8.60
N PRO A 229 24.75 22.59 -7.97
CA PRO A 229 24.08 23.28 -6.84
C PRO A 229 22.71 23.88 -7.17
N ARG A 230 22.53 24.36 -8.40
CA ARG A 230 21.25 24.89 -8.90
C ARG A 230 20.46 23.78 -9.56
N TYR A 231 19.22 23.57 -9.15
CA TYR A 231 18.37 22.55 -9.77
C TYR A 231 16.89 22.93 -9.80
N LEU A 232 16.19 22.48 -10.84
CA LEU A 232 14.75 22.65 -11.02
C LEU A 232 14.07 21.31 -10.77
N ALA A 233 13.14 21.26 -9.81
CA ALA A 233 12.47 20.02 -9.46
C ALA A 233 11.29 19.71 -10.38
N ARG A 234 11.01 18.41 -10.53
CA ARG A 234 9.85 17.91 -11.27
C ARG A 234 8.54 18.09 -10.49
N THR A 235 8.63 18.07 -9.17
CA THR A 235 7.52 18.21 -8.21
C THR A 235 7.98 19.12 -7.08
N ARG A 236 7.08 19.51 -6.16
CA ARG A 236 7.41 20.44 -5.05
C ARG A 236 8.60 19.96 -4.21
N ASP A 237 9.77 20.54 -4.45
CA ASP A 237 10.98 20.39 -3.63
C ASP A 237 11.32 21.74 -2.97
N PRO A 238 11.34 21.82 -1.63
CA PRO A 238 11.57 23.08 -0.90
C PRO A 238 12.93 23.74 -1.16
N ARG A 239 13.90 23.02 -1.75
CA ARG A 239 15.25 23.53 -2.03
C ARG A 239 15.53 23.71 -3.52
N ALA A 240 14.56 23.45 -4.39
CA ALA A 240 14.72 23.67 -5.82
C ALA A 240 14.46 25.13 -6.19
N GLU A 241 15.13 25.62 -7.24
CA GLU A 241 14.95 26.97 -7.79
C GLU A 241 13.57 27.13 -8.46
N SER A 242 12.92 26.02 -8.85
CA SER A 242 11.52 25.99 -9.29
C SER A 242 10.81 24.68 -8.91
N ILE A 243 9.49 24.82 -8.73
CA ILE A 243 8.55 23.83 -8.21
C ILE A 243 7.99 22.91 -9.33
N ASP A 244 8.07 23.35 -10.60
CA ASP A 244 7.84 22.52 -11.80
C ASP A 244 8.74 22.97 -12.95
N ALA A 245 9.82 22.20 -13.16
CA ALA A 245 10.81 22.39 -14.20
C ALA A 245 10.23 22.55 -15.62
N MET A 246 9.03 22.01 -15.91
CA MET A 246 8.42 22.12 -17.25
C MET A 246 7.67 23.44 -17.46
N THR A 247 7.26 24.10 -16.39
CA THR A 247 6.55 25.39 -16.44
C THR A 247 7.48 26.60 -16.48
N THR A 248 8.70 26.47 -15.95
CA THR A 248 9.68 27.56 -15.94
C THR A 248 10.31 27.75 -17.32
N PRO A 249 10.49 28.99 -17.81
CA PRO A 249 11.29 29.27 -19.01
C PRO A 249 12.73 28.79 -18.81
N TRP A 250 13.30 28.09 -19.79
CA TRP A 250 14.69 27.64 -19.72
C TRP A 250 15.60 28.66 -20.40
N SER A 251 16.25 29.51 -19.62
CA SER A 251 17.15 30.58 -20.08
C SER A 251 18.58 30.39 -19.58
N PHE A 252 19.10 29.17 -19.66
CA PHE A 252 20.42 28.77 -19.14
C PHE A 252 21.40 28.47 -20.28
N THR A 253 22.70 28.65 -20.05
CA THR A 253 23.74 28.43 -21.09
C THR A 253 23.96 26.96 -21.39
N LEU A 254 23.94 26.10 -20.35
CA LEU A 254 24.05 24.66 -20.46
C LEU A 254 23.29 23.98 -19.30
N ALA A 255 22.30 23.15 -19.61
CA ALA A 255 21.54 22.41 -18.61
C ALA A 255 21.82 20.90 -18.67
N TYR A 256 21.88 20.25 -17.52
CA TYR A 256 21.89 18.79 -17.42
C TYR A 256 20.47 18.31 -17.13
N ILE A 257 19.99 17.32 -17.88
CA ILE A 257 18.62 16.82 -17.74
C ILE A 257 18.65 15.29 -17.75
N PHE A 258 18.16 14.67 -16.67
CA PHE A 258 17.93 13.23 -16.61
C PHE A 258 16.44 12.95 -16.34
N PRO A 259 15.57 13.04 -17.37
CA PRO A 259 14.13 13.01 -17.15
C PRO A 259 13.59 11.58 -17.00
N PRO A 260 12.49 11.38 -16.25
CA PRO A 260 11.77 10.11 -16.25
C PRO A 260 11.30 9.72 -17.66
N LEU A 261 11.26 8.42 -17.96
CA LEU A 261 10.95 7.92 -19.32
C LEU A 261 9.65 8.47 -19.92
N PRO A 262 8.53 8.60 -19.17
CA PRO A 262 7.29 9.19 -19.71
C PRO A 262 7.39 10.68 -20.06
N MET A 263 8.38 11.40 -19.51
CA MET A 263 8.56 12.85 -19.71
C MET A 263 9.53 13.20 -20.84
N LEU A 264 10.32 12.23 -21.30
CA LEU A 264 11.31 12.43 -22.36
C LEU A 264 10.73 13.11 -23.62
N PRO A 265 9.54 12.74 -24.15
CA PRO A 265 8.95 13.43 -25.30
C PRO A 265 8.63 14.91 -25.05
N ARG A 266 8.18 15.25 -23.83
CA ARG A 266 7.84 16.63 -23.46
C ARG A 266 9.10 17.49 -23.26
N VAL A 267 10.14 16.91 -22.66
CA VAL A 267 11.46 17.54 -22.51
C VAL A 267 12.06 17.85 -23.87
N ILE A 268 12.12 16.88 -24.78
CA ILE A 268 12.64 17.09 -26.14
C ILE A 268 11.86 18.19 -26.87
N LYS A 269 10.52 18.21 -26.74
CA LYS A 269 9.68 19.27 -27.32
C LYS A 269 10.03 20.66 -26.76
N LYS A 270 10.29 20.76 -25.46
CA LYS A 270 10.66 22.02 -24.79
C LYS A 270 12.08 22.46 -25.16
N ILE A 271 13.06 21.55 -25.22
CA ILE A 271 14.42 21.83 -25.73
C ILE A 271 14.35 22.43 -27.13
N LYS A 272 13.56 21.82 -28.03
CA LYS A 272 13.39 22.31 -29.41
C LYS A 272 12.75 23.69 -29.47
N ARG A 273 11.72 23.93 -28.63
CA ARG A 273 11.00 25.21 -28.60
C ARG A 273 11.85 26.35 -28.05
N GLU A 274 12.57 26.10 -26.96
CA GLU A 274 13.32 27.13 -26.22
C GLU A 274 14.81 27.19 -26.61
N LYS A 275 15.24 26.34 -27.56
CA LYS A 275 16.59 26.30 -28.15
C LYS A 275 17.73 26.24 -27.11
N VAL A 276 17.53 25.47 -26.04
CA VAL A 276 18.48 25.39 -24.92
C VAL A 276 19.52 24.29 -25.13
N ARG A 277 20.80 24.62 -24.96
CA ARG A 277 21.89 23.66 -25.01
C ARG A 277 21.84 22.74 -23.79
N THR A 278 21.80 21.43 -24.01
CA THR A 278 21.48 20.45 -22.96
C THR A 278 22.32 19.18 -23.04
N ILE A 279 22.78 18.68 -21.90
CA ILE A 279 23.27 17.32 -21.71
C ILE A 279 22.07 16.48 -21.28
N LEU A 280 21.41 15.84 -22.25
CA LEU A 280 20.21 15.03 -22.02
C LEU A 280 20.57 13.55 -21.87
N ILE A 281 20.20 12.94 -20.75
CA ILE A 281 20.39 11.50 -20.50
C ILE A 281 19.06 10.77 -20.67
N PRO A 282 18.82 10.04 -21.77
CA PRO A 282 17.61 9.26 -21.92
C PRO A 282 17.67 8.00 -21.03
N PRO A 283 16.62 7.68 -20.25
CA PRO A 283 16.59 6.51 -19.37
C PRO A 283 16.78 5.16 -20.07
N LEU A 284 16.55 5.10 -21.40
CA LEU A 284 16.75 3.90 -22.21
C LEU A 284 18.25 3.56 -22.46
N LEU A 285 19.15 4.54 -22.34
CA LEU A 285 20.60 4.36 -22.56
C LEU A 285 21.40 4.22 -21.25
N ALA A 286 20.76 4.42 -20.10
CA ALA A 286 21.40 4.24 -18.81
C ALA A 286 21.33 2.76 -18.41
N ALA A 287 22.31 1.97 -18.85
CA ALA A 287 22.48 0.58 -18.43
C ALA A 287 22.48 0.49 -16.89
N PRO A 288 22.06 -0.65 -16.28
CA PRO A 288 22.06 -0.84 -14.82
C PRO A 288 23.40 -0.49 -14.15
N ASP A 289 24.50 -0.58 -14.89
CA ASP A 289 25.86 -0.32 -14.45
C ASP A 289 26.25 1.17 -14.45
N LEU A 290 25.41 2.07 -14.98
CA LEU A 290 25.68 3.51 -15.08
C LEU A 290 24.87 4.37 -14.08
N VAL A 291 23.93 3.76 -13.36
CA VAL A 291 22.98 4.41 -12.44
C VAL A 291 23.15 3.85 -11.02
N LEU A 292 22.99 4.68 -9.97
CA LEU A 292 22.95 4.18 -8.60
C LEU A 292 21.59 3.52 -8.31
N ARG A 293 21.61 2.24 -7.92
CA ARG A 293 20.48 1.52 -7.29
C ARG A 293 20.82 1.20 -5.84
N PRO A 294 19.86 1.17 -4.91
CA PRO A 294 20.00 0.46 -3.64
C PRO A 294 20.24 -1.03 -3.95
N SER A 295 21.32 -1.61 -3.43
CA SER A 295 21.89 -2.89 -3.87
C SER A 295 21.14 -4.15 -3.39
N VAL A 296 20.85 -5.06 -4.32
CA VAL A 296 20.82 -6.53 -4.14
C VAL A 296 21.41 -7.16 -5.42
N PRO A 297 22.33 -8.14 -5.34
CA PRO A 297 23.00 -8.69 -6.52
C PRO A 297 22.21 -9.84 -7.13
N VAL A 298 22.01 -9.83 -8.46
CA VAL A 298 21.73 -11.05 -9.25
C VAL A 298 22.50 -10.96 -10.56
N SER A 299 23.42 -11.91 -10.72
CA SER A 299 24.15 -12.21 -11.95
C SER A 299 23.23 -12.88 -12.97
N GLY A 300 23.38 -12.56 -14.25
CA GLY A 300 22.61 -13.21 -15.32
C GLY A 300 23.09 -12.79 -16.71
N ARG A 301 23.95 -13.63 -17.29
CA ARG A 301 24.47 -13.55 -18.66
C ARG A 301 23.36 -13.48 -19.71
N THR A 302 23.59 -12.66 -20.73
CA THR A 302 22.84 -12.55 -21.98
C THR A 302 23.20 -13.66 -22.97
N MET A 303 22.19 -14.24 -23.63
CA MET A 303 22.31 -14.89 -24.93
C MET A 303 21.25 -14.31 -25.86
N ALA A 304 21.69 -13.89 -27.05
CA ALA A 304 20.90 -13.26 -28.09
C ALA A 304 19.95 -14.26 -28.79
N SER A 305 18.80 -13.76 -29.25
CA SER A 305 17.90 -14.47 -30.16
C SER A 305 18.02 -13.89 -31.57
N ALA A 306 18.33 -14.75 -32.53
CA ALA A 306 18.17 -14.48 -33.96
C ALA A 306 16.69 -14.60 -34.36
N SER A 307 16.32 -13.75 -35.32
CA SER A 307 15.05 -13.64 -36.04
C SER A 307 14.72 -14.85 -36.90
N GLY A 308 13.44 -15.15 -37.05
CA GLY A 308 12.91 -16.06 -38.08
C GLY A 308 11.40 -15.93 -38.23
N SER A 309 10.95 -15.58 -39.43
CA SER A 309 9.59 -15.20 -39.83
C SER A 309 8.84 -16.31 -40.58
N GLY A 310 7.51 -16.29 -40.47
CA GLY A 310 6.52 -16.83 -41.44
C GLY A 310 5.75 -18.07 -40.95
N PRO A 311 4.62 -18.47 -41.60
CA PRO A 311 3.55 -17.71 -42.29
C PRO A 311 2.11 -18.12 -41.79
N PRO A 312 0.99 -17.58 -42.32
CA PRO A 312 -0.36 -17.75 -41.76
C PRO A 312 -1.32 -18.68 -42.55
N LEU A 313 -2.51 -18.96 -41.94
CA LEU A 313 -3.84 -19.41 -42.45
C LEU A 313 -4.27 -20.88 -42.15
N PRO A 314 -5.56 -21.30 -42.25
CA PRO A 314 -6.86 -20.56 -42.36
C PRO A 314 -8.04 -21.09 -41.46
N GLY A 315 -9.08 -20.25 -41.32
CA GLY A 315 -10.54 -20.54 -41.35
C GLY A 315 -11.20 -21.69 -40.56
N SER A 316 -12.11 -21.34 -39.64
CA SER A 316 -13.34 -22.14 -39.37
C SER A 316 -14.51 -21.24 -38.93
N LEU A 317 -15.67 -21.43 -39.58
CA LEU A 317 -16.94 -20.74 -39.34
C LEU A 317 -17.64 -21.27 -38.06
N PRO A 318 -18.40 -20.45 -37.32
CA PRO A 318 -19.18 -20.92 -36.18
C PRO A 318 -20.63 -21.29 -36.55
N PRO A 319 -21.26 -22.27 -35.86
CA PRO A 319 -22.63 -22.75 -36.12
C PRO A 319 -23.71 -21.84 -35.49
N PRO A 320 -25.01 -22.01 -35.84
CA PRO A 320 -26.05 -20.99 -35.70
C PRO A 320 -26.65 -20.91 -34.28
N LYS A 321 -27.17 -19.72 -33.93
CA LYS A 321 -27.81 -19.40 -32.64
C LYS A 321 -29.33 -19.60 -32.70
N PRO A 322 -29.99 -20.09 -31.63
CA PRO A 322 -31.44 -20.00 -31.50
C PRO A 322 -31.89 -18.62 -31.01
N ASN A 323 -32.95 -18.11 -31.63
CA ASN A 323 -33.61 -16.83 -31.37
C ASN A 323 -34.43 -16.85 -30.06
N ILE A 324 -33.92 -16.17 -29.05
CA ILE A 324 -34.67 -15.45 -28.01
C ILE A 324 -33.97 -14.09 -27.96
N SER A 325 -34.66 -12.94 -27.90
CA SER A 325 -34.00 -11.61 -27.87
C SER A 325 -33.26 -11.39 -26.54
N THR A 326 -32.17 -12.13 -26.35
CA THR A 326 -31.24 -12.03 -25.24
C THR A 326 -30.55 -10.69 -25.36
N PHE A 327 -30.64 -9.85 -24.33
CA PHE A 327 -29.84 -8.63 -24.24
C PHE A 327 -28.37 -8.96 -24.51
N ASP A 328 -27.87 -8.53 -25.66
CA ASP A 328 -26.49 -8.70 -26.07
C ASP A 328 -25.70 -7.46 -25.63
N GLY A 329 -25.06 -7.59 -24.46
CA GLY A 329 -24.23 -6.53 -23.91
C GLY A 329 -23.00 -6.24 -24.76
N MET A 330 -22.46 -7.24 -25.49
CA MET A 330 -21.34 -7.02 -26.42
C MET A 330 -21.81 -6.19 -27.61
N ALA A 331 -22.99 -6.51 -28.17
CA ALA A 331 -23.56 -5.71 -29.25
C ALA A 331 -23.84 -4.26 -28.81
N THR A 332 -24.27 -4.07 -27.55
CA THR A 332 -24.50 -2.74 -26.97
C THR A 332 -23.19 -1.95 -26.84
N GLU A 333 -22.12 -2.55 -26.32
CA GLU A 333 -20.80 -1.91 -26.20
C GLU A 333 -20.19 -1.62 -27.59
N SER A 334 -20.31 -2.56 -28.53
CA SER A 334 -19.93 -2.35 -29.94
C SER A 334 -20.69 -1.18 -30.56
N LEU A 335 -22.00 -1.07 -30.35
CA LEU A 335 -22.81 0.03 -30.89
C LEU A 335 -22.35 1.39 -30.35
N ILE A 336 -22.05 1.48 -29.06
CA ILE A 336 -21.52 2.71 -28.43
C ILE A 336 -20.19 3.11 -29.09
N LEU A 337 -19.30 2.14 -29.34
CA LEU A 337 -18.02 2.41 -30.00
C LEU A 337 -18.16 2.74 -31.49
N ARG A 338 -19.10 2.10 -32.20
CA ARG A 338 -19.43 2.44 -33.60
C ARG A 338 -19.96 3.86 -33.71
N ARG A 339 -20.82 4.31 -32.79
CA ARG A 339 -21.32 5.70 -32.74
C ARG A 339 -20.21 6.74 -32.51
N LYS A 340 -19.06 6.34 -31.98
CA LYS A 340 -17.85 7.18 -31.87
C LYS A 340 -17.01 7.22 -33.15
N GLY A 341 -17.40 6.49 -34.20
CA GLY A 341 -16.70 6.45 -35.48
C GLY A 341 -15.54 5.45 -35.54
N PHE A 342 -15.43 4.50 -34.60
CA PHE A 342 -14.36 3.51 -34.63
C PHE A 342 -14.63 2.37 -35.63
N SER A 343 -13.59 1.87 -36.28
CA SER A 343 -13.66 0.71 -37.18
C SER A 343 -13.76 -0.61 -36.42
N GLU A 344 -14.30 -1.65 -37.06
CA GLU A 344 -14.54 -2.95 -36.41
C GLU A 344 -13.28 -3.60 -35.80
N PRO A 345 -12.08 -3.56 -36.44
CA PRO A 345 -10.84 -4.06 -35.82
C PRO A 345 -10.44 -3.28 -34.55
N VAL A 346 -10.65 -1.96 -34.54
CA VAL A 346 -10.40 -1.11 -33.38
C VAL A 346 -11.39 -1.44 -32.27
N ILE A 347 -12.67 -1.62 -32.60
CA ILE A 347 -13.72 -2.02 -31.65
C ILE A 347 -13.37 -3.36 -30.99
N LYS A 348 -12.98 -4.37 -31.79
CA LYS A 348 -12.54 -5.68 -31.26
C LYS A 348 -11.41 -5.53 -30.24
N THR A 349 -10.49 -4.61 -30.48
CA THR A 349 -9.36 -4.33 -29.58
C THR A 349 -9.80 -3.57 -28.33
N LEU A 350 -10.66 -2.56 -28.46
CA LEU A 350 -11.20 -1.78 -27.34
C LEU A 350 -12.07 -2.65 -26.41
N LEU A 351 -12.86 -3.57 -26.95
CA LEU A 351 -13.63 -4.54 -26.18
C LEU A 351 -12.71 -5.47 -25.36
N ALA A 352 -11.53 -5.79 -25.88
CA ALA A 352 -10.55 -6.61 -25.16
C ALA A 352 -9.90 -5.89 -23.96
N ALA A 353 -10.01 -4.56 -23.88
CA ALA A 353 -9.47 -3.78 -22.75
C ALA A 353 -10.16 -4.13 -21.42
N ARG A 354 -11.42 -4.61 -21.46
CA ARG A 354 -12.17 -5.03 -20.28
C ARG A 354 -12.10 -6.54 -20.13
N LYS A 355 -11.72 -7.01 -18.94
CA LYS A 355 -11.70 -8.46 -18.65
C LYS A 355 -13.10 -9.08 -18.80
N PRO A 356 -13.22 -10.32 -19.31
CA PRO A 356 -14.51 -10.97 -19.57
C PRO A 356 -15.46 -11.00 -18.37
N VAL A 357 -14.94 -11.26 -17.17
CA VAL A 357 -15.75 -11.29 -15.93
C VAL A 357 -16.32 -9.90 -15.59
N SER A 358 -15.54 -8.84 -15.81
CA SER A 358 -15.99 -7.46 -15.59
C SER A 358 -17.03 -7.05 -16.65
N ALA A 359 -16.84 -7.46 -17.91
CA ALA A 359 -17.81 -7.23 -18.98
C ALA A 359 -19.15 -7.92 -18.68
N GLN A 360 -19.13 -9.21 -18.31
CA GLN A 360 -20.34 -9.95 -17.92
C GLN A 360 -21.08 -9.32 -16.74
N ALA A 361 -20.36 -8.80 -15.74
CA ALA A 361 -20.97 -8.09 -14.62
C ALA A 361 -21.68 -6.80 -15.10
N TYR A 362 -21.06 -6.06 -16.01
CA TYR A 362 -21.63 -4.83 -16.57
C TYR A 362 -22.87 -5.15 -17.41
N HIS A 363 -22.80 -6.16 -18.28
CA HIS A 363 -23.93 -6.58 -19.10
C HIS A 363 -25.13 -7.03 -18.26
N ARG A 364 -24.87 -7.65 -17.10
CA ARG A 364 -25.94 -8.00 -16.14
C ARG A 364 -26.59 -6.75 -15.56
N VAL A 365 -25.80 -5.75 -15.17
CA VAL A 365 -26.35 -4.47 -14.69
C VAL A 365 -27.14 -3.79 -15.80
N TRP A 366 -26.61 -3.70 -17.01
CA TRP A 366 -27.29 -3.05 -18.13
C TRP A 366 -28.61 -3.73 -18.47
N ARG A 367 -28.65 -5.07 -18.48
CA ARG A 367 -29.90 -5.81 -18.63
C ARG A 367 -30.88 -5.47 -17.51
N THR A 368 -30.43 -5.50 -16.26
CA THR A 368 -31.28 -5.18 -15.09
C THR A 368 -31.82 -3.75 -15.18
N TYR A 369 -30.99 -2.80 -15.61
CA TYR A 369 -31.37 -1.41 -15.81
C TYR A 369 -32.37 -1.27 -16.96
N ARG A 370 -32.13 -1.90 -18.11
CA ARG A 370 -33.06 -1.92 -19.25
C ARG A 370 -34.43 -2.47 -18.87
N ASP A 371 -34.44 -3.60 -18.16
CA ASP A 371 -35.69 -4.26 -17.76
C ASP A 371 -36.44 -3.39 -16.72
N TRP A 372 -35.72 -2.64 -15.87
CA TRP A 372 -36.30 -1.64 -14.98
C TRP A 372 -36.84 -0.43 -15.74
N CYS A 373 -36.07 0.13 -16.68
CA CYS A 373 -36.50 1.24 -17.54
C CYS A 373 -37.77 0.91 -18.32
N SER A 374 -37.89 -0.34 -18.79
CA SER A 374 -39.09 -0.81 -19.51
C SER A 374 -40.32 -0.85 -18.62
N LYS A 375 -40.16 -1.10 -17.30
CA LYS A 375 -41.28 -1.10 -16.33
C LYS A 375 -41.69 0.30 -15.91
N GLU A 376 -40.72 1.19 -15.73
CA GLU A 376 -40.94 2.59 -15.35
C GLU A 376 -41.25 3.50 -16.55
N HIS A 377 -41.35 2.94 -17.76
CA HIS A 377 -41.61 3.66 -19.02
C HIS A 377 -40.61 4.81 -19.30
N VAL A 378 -39.34 4.63 -18.89
CA VAL A 378 -38.25 5.59 -19.13
C VAL A 378 -37.30 5.10 -20.23
N PRO A 379 -36.70 5.98 -21.06
CA PRO A 379 -35.78 5.56 -22.10
C PRO A 379 -34.46 4.97 -21.56
N PHE A 380 -34.06 3.79 -22.05
CA PHE A 380 -32.87 3.06 -21.57
C PHE A 380 -31.53 3.79 -21.83
N LEU A 381 -31.39 4.50 -22.96
CA LEU A 381 -30.13 5.12 -23.38
C LEU A 381 -30.07 6.64 -23.14
N VAL A 382 -31.10 7.22 -22.50
CA VAL A 382 -31.10 8.65 -22.15
C VAL A 382 -30.54 8.82 -20.75
N LEU A 383 -29.53 9.67 -20.61
CA LEU A 383 -28.93 9.98 -19.32
C LEU A 383 -29.83 10.93 -18.54
N SER A 384 -30.32 10.49 -17.38
CA SER A 384 -31.08 11.30 -16.43
C SER A 384 -30.65 10.93 -15.01
N ILE A 385 -30.13 11.91 -14.26
CA ILE A 385 -29.64 11.69 -12.90
C ILE A 385 -30.77 11.27 -11.94
N PRO A 386 -31.96 11.90 -11.96
CA PRO A 386 -33.10 11.43 -11.18
C PRO A 386 -33.48 9.97 -11.49
N THR A 387 -33.48 9.59 -12.77
CA THR A 387 -33.79 8.22 -13.20
C THR A 387 -32.78 7.21 -12.67
N ILE A 388 -31.48 7.55 -12.73
CA ILE A 388 -30.40 6.70 -12.20
C ILE A 388 -30.53 6.56 -10.68
N LEU A 389 -30.77 7.66 -9.96
CA LEU A 389 -30.95 7.62 -8.51
C LEU A 389 -32.17 6.79 -8.11
N HIS A 390 -33.28 6.90 -8.84
CA HIS A 390 -34.47 6.08 -8.62
C HIS A 390 -34.18 4.58 -8.84
N PHE A 391 -33.42 4.23 -9.88
CA PHE A 391 -32.96 2.85 -10.09
C PHE A 391 -32.06 2.34 -8.95
N LEU A 392 -31.12 3.17 -8.46
CA LEU A 392 -30.24 2.82 -7.35
C LEU A 392 -31.02 2.67 -6.04
N GLN A 393 -32.01 3.52 -5.80
CA GLN A 393 -32.92 3.44 -4.65
C GLN A 393 -33.70 2.12 -4.67
N ALA A 394 -34.30 1.75 -5.82
CA ALA A 394 -34.98 0.47 -5.97
C ALA A 394 -34.05 -0.74 -5.70
N GLY A 395 -32.75 -0.60 -5.99
CA GLY A 395 -31.73 -1.58 -5.62
C GLY A 395 -31.46 -1.62 -4.11
N LEU A 396 -31.36 -0.45 -3.47
CA LEU A 396 -31.17 -0.32 -2.02
C LEU A 396 -32.34 -0.93 -1.26
N ASP A 397 -33.57 -0.66 -1.67
CA ASP A 397 -34.80 -1.18 -1.05
C ASP A 397 -34.85 -2.71 -1.12
N LYS A 398 -34.36 -3.29 -2.22
CA LYS A 398 -34.19 -4.74 -2.39
C LYS A 398 -33.03 -5.36 -1.60
N GLY A 399 -32.33 -4.58 -0.76
CA GLY A 399 -31.27 -5.12 0.09
C GLY A 399 -29.88 -5.09 -0.53
N LEU A 400 -29.64 -4.40 -1.65
CA LEU A 400 -28.30 -4.33 -2.22
C LEU A 400 -27.31 -3.60 -1.29
N SER A 401 -26.11 -4.16 -1.21
CA SER A 401 -25.01 -3.55 -0.45
C SER A 401 -24.44 -2.32 -1.17
N LEU A 402 -23.80 -1.43 -0.40
CA LEU A 402 -23.05 -0.29 -0.96
C LEU A 402 -22.08 -0.71 -2.08
N GLY A 403 -21.39 -1.83 -1.92
CA GLY A 403 -20.47 -2.35 -2.93
C GLY A 403 -21.17 -2.77 -4.22
N SER A 404 -22.38 -3.33 -4.12
CA SER A 404 -23.21 -3.69 -5.27
C SER A 404 -23.71 -2.45 -6.00
N LEU A 405 -24.14 -1.42 -5.27
CA LEU A 405 -24.57 -0.15 -5.85
C LEU A 405 -23.40 0.58 -6.54
N LYS A 406 -22.20 0.60 -5.94
CA LYS A 406 -20.97 1.12 -6.60
C LYS A 406 -20.66 0.39 -7.91
N ALA A 407 -20.88 -0.93 -7.95
CA ALA A 407 -20.71 -1.71 -9.16
C ALA A 407 -21.75 -1.35 -10.24
N GLN A 408 -23.00 -1.09 -9.84
CA GLN A 408 -24.04 -0.60 -10.75
C GLN A 408 -23.67 0.77 -11.34
N VAL A 409 -23.27 1.74 -10.50
CA VAL A 409 -22.81 3.06 -10.94
C VAL A 409 -21.64 2.94 -11.92
N SER A 410 -20.68 2.08 -11.64
CA SER A 410 -19.52 1.87 -12.53
C SER A 410 -19.92 1.28 -13.89
N ALA A 411 -20.87 0.34 -13.90
CA ALA A 411 -21.40 -0.24 -15.12
C ALA A 411 -22.18 0.79 -15.94
N LEU A 412 -23.07 1.56 -15.30
CA LEU A 412 -23.83 2.62 -15.95
C LEU A 412 -22.92 3.74 -16.46
N SER A 413 -21.83 4.06 -15.76
CA SER A 413 -20.80 5.00 -16.24
C SER A 413 -20.24 4.58 -17.60
N ALA A 414 -20.01 3.28 -17.79
CA ALA A 414 -19.58 2.75 -19.07
C ALA A 414 -20.69 2.73 -20.13
N LEU A 415 -21.96 2.54 -19.74
CA LEU A 415 -23.09 2.60 -20.66
C LEU A 415 -23.27 4.01 -21.24
N PHE A 416 -23.28 5.01 -20.36
CA PHE A 416 -23.50 6.42 -20.74
C PHE A 416 -22.23 7.15 -21.14
N GLN A 417 -21.06 6.51 -21.03
CA GLN A 417 -19.74 7.12 -21.27
C GLN A 417 -19.46 8.36 -20.40
N GLU A 418 -20.08 8.40 -19.21
CA GLU A 418 -20.00 9.50 -18.26
C GLU A 418 -19.46 9.03 -16.91
N ARG A 419 -18.74 9.91 -16.19
CA ARG A 419 -18.17 9.58 -14.87
C ARG A 419 -19.21 9.77 -13.77
N LEU A 420 -20.24 8.92 -13.74
CA LEU A 420 -21.39 9.05 -12.83
C LEU A 420 -20.99 9.15 -11.35
N ALA A 421 -19.94 8.44 -10.92
CA ALA A 421 -19.46 8.48 -9.53
C ALA A 421 -18.88 9.86 -9.11
N LEU A 422 -18.58 10.74 -10.06
CA LEU A 422 -18.11 12.10 -9.79
C LEU A 422 -19.24 13.12 -9.68
N LEU A 423 -20.45 12.77 -10.11
CA LEU A 423 -21.60 13.67 -10.09
C LEU A 423 -22.04 13.95 -8.64
N PRO A 424 -22.36 15.21 -8.27
CA PRO A 424 -22.68 15.59 -6.89
C PRO A 424 -23.80 14.74 -6.29
N ASP A 425 -24.94 14.62 -6.95
CA ASP A 425 -26.11 13.91 -6.39
C ASP A 425 -25.87 12.41 -6.21
N ILE A 426 -25.13 11.79 -7.14
CA ILE A 426 -24.74 10.38 -7.00
C ILE A 426 -23.77 10.21 -5.83
N ARG A 427 -22.82 11.14 -5.64
CA ARG A 427 -21.92 11.10 -4.48
C ARG A 427 -22.69 11.25 -3.17
N THR A 428 -23.60 12.22 -3.08
CA THR A 428 -24.46 12.47 -1.92
C THR A 428 -25.34 11.26 -1.62
N PHE A 429 -25.98 10.67 -2.64
CA PHE A 429 -26.76 9.44 -2.49
C PHE A 429 -25.91 8.31 -1.91
N MET A 430 -24.71 8.08 -2.45
CA MET A 430 -23.82 7.02 -1.96
C MET A 430 -23.30 7.27 -0.54
N GLN A 431 -23.17 8.53 -0.12
CA GLN A 431 -22.91 8.91 1.27
C GLN A 431 -24.14 8.62 2.17
N GLY A 432 -25.35 8.92 1.69
CA GLY A 432 -26.59 8.54 2.34
C GLY A 432 -26.67 7.02 2.57
N VAL A 433 -26.36 6.21 1.54
CA VAL A 433 -26.29 4.75 1.68
C VAL A 433 -25.27 4.31 2.74
N THR A 434 -24.10 4.95 2.83
CA THR A 434 -23.13 4.61 3.87
C THR A 434 -23.63 4.89 5.29
N HIS A 435 -24.48 5.89 5.48
CA HIS A 435 -25.06 6.19 6.78
C HIS A 435 -26.23 5.26 7.11
N ILE A 436 -27.08 4.93 6.12
CA ILE A 436 -28.23 4.04 6.31
C ILE A 436 -27.78 2.59 6.51
N ARG A 437 -26.78 2.13 5.74
CA ARG A 437 -26.23 0.77 5.80
C ARG A 437 -24.70 0.83 5.79
N PRO A 438 -24.07 1.16 6.93
CA PRO A 438 -22.62 1.21 7.02
C PRO A 438 -22.01 -0.16 6.66
N PRO A 439 -20.88 -0.17 5.93
CA PRO A 439 -20.23 -1.42 5.56
C PRO A 439 -19.70 -2.12 6.81
N PHE A 440 -20.40 -3.15 7.26
CA PHE A 440 -19.99 -3.95 8.41
C PHE A 440 -19.15 -5.16 7.99
N ARG A 441 -18.07 -5.40 8.72
CA ARG A 441 -17.24 -6.59 8.60
C ARG A 441 -17.03 -7.17 9.99
N HIS A 442 -17.37 -8.45 10.17
CA HIS A 442 -17.10 -9.13 11.44
C HIS A 442 -15.59 -9.15 11.74
N PRO A 443 -15.18 -8.75 12.97
CA PRO A 443 -13.78 -8.67 13.36
C PRO A 443 -13.16 -10.05 13.61
N CYS A 444 -13.99 -11.08 13.87
CA CYS A 444 -13.53 -12.44 14.14
C CYS A 444 -13.37 -13.27 12.86
N ALA A 445 -12.40 -14.17 12.88
CA ALA A 445 -12.24 -15.16 11.82
C ALA A 445 -13.50 -16.07 11.74
N PRO A 446 -13.99 -16.38 10.53
CA PRO A 446 -15.21 -17.20 10.36
C PRO A 446 -15.01 -18.69 10.71
N TRP A 447 -13.77 -19.12 10.97
CA TRP A 447 -13.39 -20.46 11.39
C TRP A 447 -11.96 -20.48 11.94
N ASP A 448 -11.67 -21.43 12.82
CA ASP A 448 -10.36 -21.70 13.43
C ASP A 448 -9.39 -22.47 12.50
N LEU A 449 -8.26 -21.84 12.17
CA LEU A 449 -7.20 -22.43 11.36
C LEU A 449 -6.47 -23.58 12.05
N ASN A 450 -6.18 -23.46 13.35
CA ASN A 450 -5.45 -24.49 14.09
C ASN A 450 -6.29 -25.77 14.20
N LEU A 451 -7.61 -25.64 14.33
CA LEU A 451 -8.51 -26.80 14.30
C LEU A 451 -8.39 -27.54 12.97
N VAL A 452 -8.45 -26.82 11.84
CA VAL A 452 -8.36 -27.43 10.51
C VAL A 452 -7.00 -28.07 10.30
N LEU A 453 -5.91 -27.39 10.69
CA LEU A 453 -4.56 -27.93 10.60
C LEU A 453 -4.38 -29.18 11.46
N LYS A 454 -4.97 -29.28 12.65
CA LYS A 454 -4.94 -30.50 13.47
C LYS A 454 -5.69 -31.65 12.78
N ALA A 455 -6.90 -31.38 12.27
CA ALA A 455 -7.70 -32.39 11.58
C ALA A 455 -7.00 -32.95 10.32
N LEU A 456 -6.22 -32.14 9.60
CA LEU A 456 -5.47 -32.59 8.42
C LEU A 456 -4.33 -33.59 8.74
N GLN A 457 -3.96 -33.76 10.01
CA GLN A 457 -2.93 -34.71 10.46
C GLN A 457 -3.53 -36.07 10.83
N GLU A 458 -4.86 -36.20 10.84
CA GLU A 458 -5.62 -37.37 11.25
C GLU A 458 -6.46 -37.92 10.07
N PRO A 459 -6.97 -39.18 10.16
CA PRO A 459 -7.93 -39.69 9.17
C PRO A 459 -9.14 -38.75 9.03
N PRO A 460 -9.69 -38.55 7.80
CA PRO A 460 -9.39 -39.25 6.55
C PRO A 460 -8.30 -38.57 5.67
N PHE A 461 -7.51 -37.66 6.23
CA PHE A 461 -6.55 -36.84 5.47
C PHE A 461 -5.13 -37.42 5.40
N VAL A 462 -4.89 -38.53 6.09
CA VAL A 462 -3.66 -39.33 6.10
C VAL A 462 -4.02 -40.83 6.13
N PRO A 463 -3.12 -41.72 5.67
CA PRO A 463 -1.82 -41.45 5.06
C PRO A 463 -1.91 -41.13 3.56
N LEU A 464 -1.04 -40.23 3.06
CA LEU A 464 -1.12 -39.68 1.70
C LEU A 464 -1.02 -40.73 0.58
N ALA A 465 -0.31 -41.84 0.86
CA ALA A 465 -0.11 -42.94 -0.07
C ALA A 465 -1.43 -43.68 -0.40
N SER A 466 -2.28 -43.94 0.60
CA SER A 466 -3.44 -44.83 0.45
C SER A 466 -4.80 -44.14 0.51
N ILE A 467 -4.90 -42.92 1.06
CA ILE A 467 -6.21 -42.22 1.12
C ILE A 467 -6.83 -42.04 -0.28
N PRO A 468 -8.16 -42.02 -0.42
CA PRO A 468 -8.79 -41.72 -1.70
C PRO A 468 -8.30 -40.38 -2.29
N ILE A 469 -8.13 -40.32 -3.62
CA ILE A 469 -7.55 -39.16 -4.33
C ILE A 469 -8.30 -37.86 -4.00
N ILE A 470 -9.61 -37.91 -3.76
CA ILE A 470 -10.40 -36.74 -3.36
C ILE A 470 -9.94 -36.12 -2.03
N TRP A 471 -9.52 -36.93 -1.05
CA TRP A 471 -9.02 -36.43 0.24
C TRP A 471 -7.62 -35.83 0.08
N LEU A 472 -6.75 -36.48 -0.71
CA LEU A 472 -5.44 -35.94 -1.08
C LEU A 472 -5.57 -34.60 -1.83
N THR A 473 -6.49 -34.52 -2.78
CA THR A 473 -6.81 -33.30 -3.55
C THR A 473 -7.25 -32.17 -2.63
N ARG A 474 -8.17 -32.45 -1.70
CA ARG A 474 -8.68 -31.48 -0.72
C ARG A 474 -7.61 -30.98 0.24
N LYS A 475 -6.75 -31.90 0.73
CA LYS A 475 -5.62 -31.57 1.60
C LYS A 475 -4.62 -30.67 0.86
N LEU A 476 -4.18 -31.07 -0.33
CA LEU A 476 -3.27 -30.28 -1.14
C LEU A 476 -3.85 -28.90 -1.47
N ALA A 477 -5.08 -28.84 -1.96
CA ALA A 477 -5.72 -27.57 -2.33
C ALA A 477 -5.80 -26.60 -1.15
N PHE A 478 -6.11 -27.11 0.05
CA PHE A 478 -6.15 -26.29 1.26
C PHE A 478 -4.76 -25.82 1.69
N LEU A 479 -3.77 -26.73 1.75
CA LEU A 479 -2.40 -26.40 2.12
C LEU A 479 -1.79 -25.36 1.18
N LEU A 480 -1.95 -25.53 -0.15
CA LEU A 480 -1.51 -24.55 -1.14
C LEU A 480 -2.22 -23.20 -0.96
N ALA A 481 -3.52 -23.19 -0.65
CA ALA A 481 -4.25 -21.94 -0.47
C ALA A 481 -3.78 -21.14 0.75
N ILE A 482 -3.50 -21.80 1.88
CA ILE A 482 -3.04 -21.12 3.10
C ILE A 482 -1.56 -20.71 3.02
N SER A 483 -0.69 -21.53 2.42
CA SER A 483 0.75 -21.28 2.35
C SER A 483 1.10 -20.22 1.29
N SER A 484 0.35 -20.19 0.19
CA SER A 484 0.56 -19.22 -0.88
C SER A 484 -0.14 -17.89 -0.65
N ALA A 485 -1.24 -17.89 0.12
CA ALA A 485 -2.21 -16.80 0.18
C ALA A 485 -2.72 -16.34 -1.20
N ARG A 486 -2.61 -17.13 -2.28
CA ARG A 486 -2.98 -16.75 -3.65
C ARG A 486 -4.48 -16.80 -3.88
N ARG A 487 -4.97 -16.07 -4.89
CA ARG A 487 -6.39 -16.14 -5.27
C ARG A 487 -6.69 -17.51 -5.89
N ILE A 488 -7.94 -17.97 -5.74
CA ILE A 488 -8.41 -19.21 -6.38
C ILE A 488 -8.20 -19.18 -7.90
N SER A 489 -8.31 -18.00 -8.52
CA SER A 489 -8.03 -17.84 -9.95
C SER A 489 -6.58 -18.12 -10.33
N GLU A 490 -5.63 -17.81 -9.44
CA GLU A 490 -4.21 -18.10 -9.62
C GLU A 490 -3.94 -19.58 -9.37
N LEU A 491 -4.54 -20.16 -8.32
CA LEU A 491 -4.46 -21.60 -8.04
C LEU A 491 -5.00 -22.46 -9.20
N SER A 492 -6.09 -22.03 -9.85
CA SER A 492 -6.64 -22.71 -11.03
C SER A 492 -5.75 -22.61 -12.28
N ALA A 493 -4.78 -21.68 -12.28
CA ALA A 493 -3.91 -21.42 -13.42
C ALA A 493 -2.50 -22.02 -13.27
N LEU A 494 -2.24 -22.73 -12.16
CA LEU A 494 -0.99 -23.47 -11.97
C LEU A 494 -0.95 -24.70 -12.90
N SER A 495 0.24 -25.09 -13.32
CA SER A 495 0.49 -26.28 -14.15
C SER A 495 1.46 -27.22 -13.44
N CYS A 496 1.32 -28.54 -13.67
CA CYS A 496 2.25 -29.55 -13.17
C CYS A 496 3.42 -29.84 -14.12
N LYS A 497 3.40 -29.31 -15.36
CA LYS A 497 4.49 -29.50 -16.32
C LYS A 497 5.66 -28.56 -16.05
N SER A 498 6.87 -28.99 -16.39
CA SER A 498 8.02 -28.10 -16.51
C SER A 498 7.78 -27.06 -17.63
N PRO A 499 8.20 -25.79 -17.47
CA PRO A 499 8.91 -25.19 -16.35
C PRO A 499 7.98 -24.56 -15.29
N PHE A 500 6.71 -24.94 -15.24
CA PHE A 500 5.70 -24.34 -14.35
C PHE A 500 5.66 -24.97 -12.95
N LEU A 501 6.13 -26.19 -12.79
CA LEU A 501 6.38 -26.83 -11.50
C LEU A 501 7.81 -27.37 -11.49
N ILE A 502 8.62 -26.91 -10.54
CA ILE A 502 9.99 -27.37 -10.32
C ILE A 502 10.12 -27.77 -8.84
N PHE A 503 10.59 -29.00 -8.60
CA PHE A 503 10.92 -29.46 -7.25
C PHE A 503 12.41 -29.25 -7.00
N HIS A 504 12.72 -28.60 -5.89
CA HIS A 504 14.06 -28.53 -5.31
C HIS A 504 14.14 -29.46 -4.09
N LEU A 505 15.31 -29.53 -3.45
CA LEU A 505 15.52 -30.33 -2.25
C LEU A 505 14.62 -29.87 -1.08
N ASP A 506 14.48 -28.57 -0.91
CA ASP A 506 13.84 -27.93 0.25
C ASP A 506 12.61 -27.09 -0.11
N MET A 507 12.20 -27.04 -1.37
CA MET A 507 11.06 -26.23 -1.82
C MET A 507 10.45 -26.70 -3.15
N ALA A 508 9.26 -26.20 -3.47
CA ALA A 508 8.65 -26.29 -4.78
C ALA A 508 8.39 -24.88 -5.35
N VAL A 509 8.73 -24.68 -6.63
CA VAL A 509 8.43 -23.45 -7.37
C VAL A 509 7.28 -23.72 -8.34
N LEU A 510 6.25 -22.90 -8.25
CA LEU A 510 5.02 -22.97 -9.02
C LEU A 510 4.83 -21.68 -9.82
N ARG A 511 4.42 -21.79 -11.09
CA ARG A 511 4.12 -20.66 -11.97
C ARG A 511 2.74 -20.81 -12.59
N THR A 512 2.08 -19.69 -12.83
CA THR A 512 0.85 -19.69 -13.64
C THR A 512 1.17 -19.84 -15.11
N VAL A 513 0.29 -20.48 -15.87
CA VAL A 513 0.41 -20.58 -17.34
C VAL A 513 0.38 -19.19 -18.00
N LEU A 514 1.07 -19.03 -19.14
CA LEU A 514 1.24 -17.74 -19.81
C LEU A 514 -0.07 -17.12 -20.30
N SER A 515 -1.09 -17.94 -20.61
CA SER A 515 -2.42 -17.48 -21.02
C SER A 515 -3.24 -16.89 -19.87
N PHE A 516 -2.79 -17.05 -18.61
CA PHE A 516 -3.49 -16.51 -17.45
C PHE A 516 -3.10 -15.05 -17.18
N LEU A 517 -4.11 -14.18 -17.09
CA LEU A 517 -3.93 -12.80 -16.69
C LEU A 517 -4.35 -12.58 -15.22
N PRO A 518 -3.42 -12.22 -14.31
CA PRO A 518 -3.73 -11.94 -12.91
C PRO A 518 -4.65 -10.73 -12.77
N LYS A 519 -5.37 -10.60 -11.64
CA LYS A 519 -6.39 -9.55 -11.42
C LYS A 519 -5.83 -8.15 -11.74
N VAL A 520 -4.61 -7.86 -11.31
CA VAL A 520 -3.84 -6.68 -11.65
C VAL A 520 -2.75 -7.12 -12.62
N VAL A 521 -2.71 -6.53 -13.83
CA VAL A 521 -1.79 -6.96 -14.90
C VAL A 521 -0.58 -6.02 -14.88
N THR A 522 0.46 -6.39 -14.12
CA THR A 522 1.76 -5.70 -14.09
C THR A 522 2.89 -6.71 -14.20
N LYS A 523 4.10 -6.26 -14.55
CA LYS A 523 5.29 -7.12 -14.62
C LYS A 523 5.52 -7.90 -13.33
N PHE A 524 5.26 -7.27 -12.17
CA PHE A 524 5.27 -7.92 -10.86
C PHE A 524 4.26 -9.07 -10.81
N HIS A 525 2.98 -8.84 -11.06
CA HIS A 525 1.94 -9.86 -10.91
C HIS A 525 2.01 -11.00 -11.93
N ILE A 526 2.49 -10.73 -13.15
CA ILE A 526 2.58 -11.72 -14.23
C ILE A 526 3.74 -12.69 -13.99
N ASN A 527 4.89 -12.18 -13.55
CA ASN A 527 6.12 -12.97 -13.41
C ASN A 527 6.36 -13.46 -11.97
N GLN A 528 5.42 -13.21 -11.05
CA GLN A 528 5.60 -13.60 -9.66
C GLN A 528 5.46 -15.11 -9.49
N GLU A 529 6.58 -15.76 -9.20
CA GLU A 529 6.60 -17.18 -8.83
C GLU A 529 5.93 -17.41 -7.47
N LEU A 530 5.39 -18.62 -7.32
CA LEU A 530 4.91 -19.15 -6.06
C LEU A 530 5.93 -20.15 -5.51
N THR A 531 6.67 -19.73 -4.50
CA THR A 531 7.62 -20.58 -3.79
C THR A 531 6.98 -21.14 -2.53
N ILE A 532 6.94 -22.47 -2.41
CA ILE A 532 6.46 -23.18 -1.23
C ILE A 532 7.65 -23.93 -0.59
N PRO A 533 8.13 -23.51 0.59
CA PRO A 533 9.17 -24.24 1.30
C PRO A 533 8.62 -25.57 1.83
N SER A 534 9.47 -26.60 1.85
CA SER A 534 9.19 -27.85 2.55
C SER A 534 9.21 -27.62 4.05
N PHE A 535 8.33 -28.32 4.76
CA PHE A 535 8.12 -28.13 6.18
C PHE A 535 8.52 -29.38 6.97
N CYS A 536 9.49 -29.24 7.87
CA CYS A 536 10.10 -30.33 8.63
C CYS A 536 10.53 -31.53 7.76
N PRO A 537 11.34 -31.34 6.70
CA PRO A 537 11.65 -32.39 5.71
C PRO A 537 12.31 -33.64 6.33
N ASN A 538 13.07 -33.47 7.42
CA ASN A 538 13.74 -34.55 8.14
C ASN A 538 13.30 -34.54 9.61
N PRO A 539 12.09 -35.05 9.93
CA PRO A 539 11.56 -34.98 11.28
C PRO A 539 12.29 -35.93 12.23
N LYS A 540 12.81 -35.40 13.34
CA LYS A 540 13.55 -36.14 14.38
C LYS A 540 12.74 -36.37 15.66
N SER A 541 11.67 -35.60 15.87
CA SER A 541 10.79 -35.71 17.03
C SER A 541 9.34 -36.03 16.65
N PRO A 542 8.52 -36.61 17.56
CA PRO A 542 7.10 -36.85 17.29
C PRO A 542 6.34 -35.58 16.89
N LYS A 543 6.71 -34.43 17.46
CA LYS A 543 6.17 -33.13 17.11
C LYS A 543 6.54 -32.72 15.68
N GLU A 544 7.78 -32.92 15.29
CA GLU A 544 8.22 -32.67 13.90
C GLU A 544 7.57 -33.63 12.90
N VAL A 545 7.34 -34.89 13.26
CA VAL A 545 6.59 -35.85 12.43
C VAL A 545 5.17 -35.36 12.19
N ALA A 546 4.50 -34.88 13.25
CA ALA A 546 3.16 -34.31 13.16
C ALA A 546 3.15 -33.05 12.25
N LEU A 547 4.11 -32.14 12.44
CA LEU A 547 4.28 -30.95 11.59
C LEU A 547 4.59 -31.31 10.13
N HIS A 548 5.47 -32.28 9.89
CA HIS A 548 5.81 -32.78 8.55
C HIS A 548 4.60 -33.38 7.82
N SER A 549 3.59 -33.86 8.55
CA SER A 549 2.33 -34.32 7.94
C SER A 549 1.53 -33.20 7.24
N LEU A 550 1.85 -31.93 7.54
CA LEU A 550 1.31 -30.73 6.92
C LEU A 550 2.20 -30.16 5.80
N ASP A 551 3.31 -30.82 5.46
CA ASP A 551 4.19 -30.35 4.40
C ASP A 551 3.47 -30.34 3.03
N ALA A 552 3.30 -29.12 2.51
CA ALA A 552 2.65 -28.89 1.22
C ALA A 552 3.48 -29.44 0.06
N VAL A 553 4.82 -29.42 0.15
CA VAL A 553 5.71 -29.97 -0.89
C VAL A 553 5.55 -31.49 -0.95
N ARG A 554 5.57 -32.16 0.20
CA ARG A 554 5.28 -33.60 0.30
C ARG A 554 3.89 -33.95 -0.24
N ALA A 555 2.84 -33.23 0.17
CA ALA A 555 1.49 -33.45 -0.34
C ALA A 555 1.42 -33.26 -1.86
N LEU A 556 2.15 -32.28 -2.39
CA LEU A 556 2.22 -31.99 -3.81
C LEU A 556 2.91 -33.12 -4.60
N LYS A 557 4.02 -33.66 -4.11
CA LYS A 557 4.72 -34.81 -4.71
C LYS A 557 3.81 -36.04 -4.81
N TYR A 558 3.18 -36.44 -3.69
CA TYR A 558 2.21 -37.55 -3.67
C TYR A 558 1.04 -37.33 -4.63
N TYR A 559 0.52 -36.10 -4.66
CA TYR A 559 -0.61 -35.78 -5.52
C TYR A 559 -0.25 -35.83 -7.00
N VAL A 560 0.89 -35.26 -7.42
CA VAL A 560 1.33 -35.30 -8.83
C VAL A 560 1.51 -36.75 -9.27
N HIS A 561 2.21 -37.56 -8.47
CA HIS A 561 2.41 -38.99 -8.76
C HIS A 561 1.08 -39.76 -8.83
N ARG A 562 0.23 -39.66 -7.81
CA ARG A 562 -1.04 -40.43 -7.76
C ARG A 562 -2.12 -39.95 -8.72
N THR A 563 -1.92 -38.81 -9.37
CA THR A 563 -2.85 -38.32 -10.39
C THR A 563 -2.33 -38.45 -11.80
N GLU A 564 -1.11 -38.98 -12.00
CA GLU A 564 -0.43 -39.09 -13.28
C GLU A 564 -1.29 -39.83 -14.33
N GLU A 565 -1.74 -41.04 -14.01
CA GLU A 565 -2.49 -41.90 -14.94
C GLU A 565 -3.90 -41.36 -15.27
N ILE A 566 -4.54 -40.65 -14.33
CA ILE A 566 -5.89 -40.14 -14.53
C ILE A 566 -5.92 -38.78 -15.23
N ARG A 567 -4.78 -38.12 -15.42
CA ARG A 567 -4.69 -36.72 -15.85
C ARG A 567 -4.96 -36.57 -17.34
N LYS A 568 -5.80 -35.60 -17.72
CA LYS A 568 -6.12 -35.27 -19.12
C LYS A 568 -5.67 -33.86 -19.52
N SER A 569 -4.91 -33.19 -18.66
CA SER A 569 -4.54 -31.78 -18.81
C SER A 569 -3.33 -31.43 -17.94
N ASP A 570 -2.52 -30.49 -18.41
CA ASP A 570 -1.32 -30.00 -17.70
C ASP A 570 -1.63 -29.15 -16.46
N ALA A 571 -2.88 -28.71 -16.28
CA ALA A 571 -3.30 -27.95 -15.10
C ALA A 571 -3.00 -28.70 -13.79
N LEU A 572 -2.41 -28.06 -12.79
CA LEU A 572 -1.98 -28.69 -11.54
C LEU A 572 -3.11 -29.46 -10.85
N LEU A 573 -4.24 -28.82 -10.62
CA LEU A 573 -5.39 -29.42 -9.94
C LEU A 573 -6.38 -29.98 -10.96
N VAL A 574 -6.70 -31.28 -10.85
CA VAL A 574 -7.62 -32.00 -11.74
C VAL A 574 -8.74 -32.65 -10.97
N ILE A 575 -9.87 -32.87 -11.65
CA ILE A 575 -11.06 -33.48 -11.05
C ILE A 575 -10.75 -34.97 -10.76
N PRO A 576 -10.83 -35.42 -9.49
CA PRO A 576 -10.35 -36.74 -9.10
C PRO A 576 -11.40 -37.87 -9.23
N THR A 577 -12.65 -37.55 -9.57
CA THR A 577 -13.78 -38.50 -9.59
C THR A 577 -14.88 -38.05 -10.57
N GLY A 578 -15.71 -38.99 -11.01
CA GLY A 578 -16.90 -38.74 -11.85
C GLY A 578 -16.60 -38.59 -13.35
N THR A 579 -17.60 -38.19 -14.13
CA THR A 579 -17.55 -38.12 -15.61
C THR A 579 -16.46 -37.20 -16.17
N ARG A 580 -16.01 -36.23 -15.38
CA ARG A 580 -14.93 -35.29 -15.75
C ARG A 580 -13.58 -35.66 -15.16
N LEU A 581 -13.37 -36.92 -14.77
CA LEU A 581 -12.10 -37.42 -14.24
C LEU A 581 -10.92 -36.95 -15.12
N GLY A 582 -9.90 -36.39 -14.48
CA GLY A 582 -8.69 -35.92 -15.13
C GLY A 582 -8.73 -34.53 -15.75
N GLN A 583 -9.91 -33.93 -15.89
CA GLN A 583 -10.07 -32.59 -16.47
C GLN A 583 -9.62 -31.49 -15.48
N PRO A 584 -9.21 -30.30 -15.97
CA PRO A 584 -8.76 -29.20 -15.12
C PRO A 584 -9.85 -28.73 -14.14
N ALA A 585 -9.46 -28.49 -12.90
CA ALA A 585 -10.37 -28.03 -11.87
C ALA A 585 -10.74 -26.55 -12.08
N SER A 586 -12.03 -26.28 -12.27
CA SER A 586 -12.54 -24.90 -12.35
C SER A 586 -12.41 -24.14 -11.03
N LYS A 587 -12.48 -22.80 -11.09
CA LYS A 587 -12.48 -21.92 -9.90
C LYS A 587 -13.60 -22.27 -8.90
N THR A 588 -14.78 -22.65 -9.41
CA THR A 588 -15.91 -23.05 -8.56
C THR A 588 -15.67 -24.41 -7.91
N THR A 589 -15.04 -25.34 -8.64
CA THR A 589 -14.60 -26.64 -8.11
C THR A 589 -13.61 -26.46 -6.95
N ILE A 590 -12.55 -25.67 -7.14
CA ILE A 590 -11.54 -25.41 -6.10
C ILE A 590 -12.18 -24.72 -4.88
N SER A 591 -13.04 -23.71 -5.12
CA SER A 591 -13.81 -23.05 -4.06
C SER A 591 -14.66 -24.02 -3.23
N ARG A 592 -15.28 -25.01 -3.88
CA ARG A 592 -16.02 -26.08 -3.19
C ARG A 592 -15.09 -26.97 -2.37
N TRP A 593 -13.93 -27.36 -2.91
CA TRP A 593 -12.96 -28.17 -2.15
C TRP A 593 -12.49 -27.47 -0.89
N LEU A 594 -12.11 -26.18 -0.96
CA LEU A 594 -11.67 -25.42 0.21
C LEU A 594 -12.75 -25.36 1.30
N ARG A 595 -14.00 -25.06 0.92
CA ARG A 595 -15.14 -25.04 1.87
C ARG A 595 -15.39 -26.40 2.50
N GLU A 596 -15.33 -27.45 1.69
CA GLU A 596 -15.56 -28.81 2.13
C GLU A 596 -14.43 -29.34 3.02
N THR A 597 -13.17 -28.96 2.77
CA THR A 597 -12.05 -29.27 3.66
C THR A 597 -12.28 -28.71 5.06
N ILE A 598 -12.66 -27.42 5.16
CA ILE A 598 -12.97 -26.77 6.44
C ILE A 598 -14.14 -27.49 7.11
N ARG A 599 -15.24 -27.71 6.39
CA ARG A 599 -16.43 -28.39 6.94
C ARG A 599 -16.12 -29.78 7.48
N ARG A 600 -15.38 -30.59 6.71
CA ARG A 600 -15.00 -31.96 7.09
C ARG A 600 -14.03 -31.98 8.27
N ALA A 601 -13.12 -31.02 8.37
CA ALA A 601 -12.21 -30.88 9.50
C ALA A 601 -12.95 -30.59 10.82
N TYR A 602 -14.05 -29.82 10.78
CA TYR A 602 -14.89 -29.62 11.98
C TYR A 602 -15.60 -30.90 12.38
N ILE A 603 -16.20 -31.59 11.41
CA ILE A 603 -16.91 -32.85 11.64
C ILE A 603 -15.98 -33.93 12.21
N SER A 604 -14.77 -34.09 11.66
CA SER A 604 -13.80 -35.09 12.15
C SER A 604 -13.31 -34.79 13.56
N ARG A 605 -13.45 -33.54 14.04
CA ARG A 605 -13.10 -33.12 15.39
C ARG A 605 -14.32 -33.06 16.32
N GLY A 606 -15.47 -33.61 15.91
CA GLY A 606 -16.70 -33.61 16.70
C GLY A 606 -17.30 -32.23 16.93
N LYS A 607 -16.97 -31.22 16.10
CA LYS A 607 -17.49 -29.85 16.23
C LYS A 607 -18.49 -29.53 15.14
N GLN A 608 -19.46 -28.66 15.46
CA GLN A 608 -20.40 -28.12 14.48
C GLN A 608 -19.65 -27.25 13.46
N ALA A 609 -19.84 -27.55 12.17
CA ALA A 609 -19.22 -26.75 11.11
C ALA A 609 -19.85 -25.34 11.03
N PRO A 610 -19.04 -24.30 10.77
CA PRO A 610 -19.56 -22.93 10.60
C PRO A 610 -20.60 -22.85 9.48
N ARG A 611 -21.70 -22.11 9.72
CA ARG A 611 -22.83 -22.01 8.78
C ARG A 611 -22.46 -21.35 7.43
N LEU A 612 -21.53 -20.39 7.44
CA LEU A 612 -21.19 -19.58 6.27
C LEU A 612 -19.69 -19.63 5.95
N ILE A 613 -19.23 -20.73 5.37
CA ILE A 613 -17.83 -20.87 4.93
C ILE A 613 -17.67 -20.29 3.51
N ARG A 614 -16.88 -19.22 3.38
CA ARG A 614 -16.49 -18.66 2.06
C ARG A 614 -15.06 -19.11 1.73
N ALA A 615 -14.82 -19.63 0.53
CA ALA A 615 -13.47 -20.07 0.13
C ALA A 615 -12.43 -18.93 0.18
N HIS A 616 -12.83 -17.70 -0.16
CA HIS A 616 -11.95 -16.53 -0.07
C HIS A 616 -11.50 -16.21 1.37
N SER A 617 -12.24 -16.67 2.38
CA SER A 617 -11.84 -16.47 3.78
C SER A 617 -10.54 -17.20 4.14
N THR A 618 -10.18 -18.27 3.43
CA THR A 618 -8.88 -18.96 3.60
C THR A 618 -7.70 -18.02 3.45
N ARG A 619 -7.78 -17.10 2.48
CA ARG A 619 -6.75 -16.08 2.26
C ARG A 619 -6.74 -15.03 3.38
N SER A 620 -7.90 -14.59 3.85
CA SER A 620 -7.99 -13.63 4.96
C SER A 620 -7.51 -14.21 6.29
N VAL A 621 -7.87 -15.46 6.57
CA VAL A 621 -7.48 -16.19 7.79
C VAL A 621 -5.98 -16.47 7.79
N SER A 622 -5.42 -16.98 6.69
CA SER A 622 -3.98 -17.27 6.62
C SER A 622 -3.13 -16.00 6.76
N THR A 623 -3.47 -14.93 6.04
CA THR A 623 -2.73 -13.65 6.12
C THR A 623 -2.85 -12.99 7.49
N SER A 624 -4.02 -13.06 8.15
CA SER A 624 -4.18 -12.56 9.52
C SER A 624 -3.36 -13.35 10.53
N TRP A 625 -3.28 -14.67 10.36
CA TRP A 625 -2.48 -15.53 11.22
C TRP A 625 -0.97 -15.27 11.04
N VAL A 626 -0.51 -15.13 9.81
CA VAL A 626 0.89 -14.82 9.47
C VAL A 626 1.31 -13.45 10.02
N PHE A 627 0.44 -12.43 9.90
CA PHE A 627 0.68 -11.11 10.48
C PHE A 627 0.82 -11.16 12.01
N ARG A 628 -0.04 -11.92 12.69
CA ARG A 628 0.04 -12.12 14.16
C ARG A 628 1.36 -12.78 14.58
N ASN A 629 1.90 -13.68 13.76
CA ASN A 629 3.18 -14.34 14.00
C ASN A 629 4.38 -13.51 13.49
N GLN A 630 4.25 -12.18 13.50
CA GLN A 630 5.33 -11.22 13.26
C GLN A 630 5.97 -11.27 11.85
N ALA A 631 5.26 -11.76 10.83
CA ALA A 631 5.72 -11.61 9.46
C ALA A 631 5.73 -10.14 9.03
N SER A 632 6.74 -9.75 8.25
CA SER A 632 6.85 -8.38 7.78
C SER A 632 5.74 -8.03 6.78
N ALA A 633 5.39 -6.74 6.71
CA ALA A 633 4.42 -6.24 5.74
C ALA A 633 4.84 -6.59 4.29
N GLU A 634 6.15 -6.59 4.01
CA GLU A 634 6.69 -6.97 2.70
C GLU A 634 6.46 -8.45 2.38
N GLN A 635 6.77 -9.36 3.32
CA GLN A 635 6.56 -10.80 3.14
C GLN A 635 5.08 -11.10 2.85
N LEU A 636 4.20 -10.47 3.61
CA LEU A 636 2.76 -10.64 3.49
C LEU A 636 2.22 -10.03 2.17
N CYS A 637 2.72 -8.86 1.76
CA CYS A 637 2.39 -8.26 0.46
C CYS A 637 2.90 -9.10 -0.72
N LYS A 638 4.12 -9.62 -0.63
CA LYS A 638 4.72 -10.48 -1.67
C LYS A 638 3.95 -11.79 -1.82
N ALA A 639 3.66 -12.48 -0.72
CA ALA A 639 2.93 -13.74 -0.73
C ALA A 639 1.51 -13.56 -1.32
N ALA A 640 0.79 -12.56 -0.81
CA ALA A 640 -0.58 -12.30 -1.23
C ALA A 640 -0.69 -11.51 -2.55
N THR A 641 0.40 -11.06 -3.17
CA THR A 641 0.38 -10.13 -4.32
C THR A 641 -0.43 -8.85 -4.04
N TRP A 642 -0.15 -8.20 -2.92
CA TRP A 642 -0.66 -6.87 -2.62
C TRP A 642 0.41 -5.84 -2.93
N SER A 643 0.00 -4.69 -3.48
CA SER A 643 0.89 -3.54 -3.66
C SER A 643 1.13 -2.77 -2.37
N SER A 644 0.28 -2.97 -1.36
CA SER A 644 0.36 -2.30 -0.06
C SER A 644 -0.34 -3.10 1.03
N ILE A 645 0.18 -2.99 2.26
CA ILE A 645 -0.41 -3.55 3.48
C ILE A 645 -1.79 -2.95 3.78
N HIS A 646 -2.12 -1.78 3.24
CA HIS A 646 -3.47 -1.19 3.37
C HIS A 646 -4.54 -2.13 2.81
N SER A 647 -4.25 -2.84 1.71
CA SER A 647 -5.16 -3.84 1.18
C SER A 647 -5.46 -4.92 2.21
N PHE A 648 -4.45 -5.37 2.95
CA PHE A 648 -4.60 -6.33 4.04
C PHE A 648 -5.40 -5.76 5.20
N VAL A 649 -4.98 -4.62 5.77
CA VAL A 649 -5.62 -4.03 6.96
C VAL A 649 -7.10 -3.75 6.70
N LYS A 650 -7.42 -3.14 5.56
CA LYS A 650 -8.80 -2.75 5.22
C LYS A 650 -9.71 -3.93 4.89
N PHE A 651 -9.21 -4.93 4.15
CA PHE A 651 -10.08 -5.96 3.56
C PHE A 651 -9.84 -7.39 4.05
N TYR A 652 -8.73 -7.68 4.75
CA TYR A 652 -8.33 -9.05 5.12
C TYR A 652 -7.99 -9.24 6.60
N LYS A 653 -7.51 -8.22 7.32
CA LYS A 653 -7.21 -8.32 8.76
C LYS A 653 -8.45 -8.69 9.57
N PHE A 654 -8.30 -9.63 10.49
CA PHE A 654 -9.24 -9.95 11.57
C PHE A 654 -8.58 -9.60 12.91
N ASP A 655 -9.34 -9.04 13.84
CA ASP A 655 -8.80 -8.44 15.07
C ASP A 655 -8.56 -9.45 16.19
N ALA A 656 -9.31 -10.57 16.22
CA ALA A 656 -9.24 -11.48 17.35
C ALA A 656 -9.08 -12.96 16.96
N PHE A 657 -7.96 -13.54 17.38
CA PHE A 657 -8.02 -14.69 18.29
C PHE A 657 -8.00 -14.07 19.70
N ALA A 658 -9.15 -14.08 20.38
CA ALA A 658 -9.57 -13.22 21.51
C ALA A 658 -8.73 -13.25 22.81
N ALA A 659 -7.49 -13.73 22.78
CA ALA A 659 -6.69 -13.93 23.98
C ALA A 659 -5.99 -12.66 24.52
N SER A 660 -5.66 -11.67 23.68
CA SER A 660 -4.91 -10.47 24.10
C SER A 660 -5.76 -9.52 24.95
N ASP A 661 -7.00 -9.26 24.54
CA ASP A 661 -7.86 -8.27 25.20
C ASP A 661 -8.42 -8.82 26.53
N ALA A 662 -8.58 -10.15 26.60
CA ALA A 662 -8.88 -10.86 27.83
C ALA A 662 -7.73 -10.81 28.86
N HIS A 663 -6.50 -10.43 28.46
CA HIS A 663 -5.38 -10.23 29.37
C HIS A 663 -5.48 -8.87 30.07
N PHE A 664 -5.92 -7.83 29.35
CA PHE A 664 -6.21 -6.51 29.92
C PHE A 664 -7.33 -6.61 30.97
N GLY A 665 -8.47 -7.19 30.61
CA GLY A 665 -9.59 -7.38 31.54
C GLY A 665 -9.20 -8.20 32.77
N ARG A 666 -8.42 -9.28 32.59
CA ARG A 666 -7.91 -10.08 33.73
C ARG A 666 -6.98 -9.30 34.64
N LYS A 667 -6.07 -8.48 34.09
CA LYS A 667 -5.15 -7.63 34.88
C LYS A 667 -5.90 -6.56 35.67
N VAL A 668 -6.94 -5.95 35.08
CA VAL A 668 -7.79 -4.96 35.77
C VAL A 668 -8.61 -5.62 36.88
N LEU A 669 -9.21 -6.78 36.63
CA LEU A 669 -9.99 -7.50 37.65
C LEU A 669 -9.11 -8.11 38.75
N GLN A 670 -7.89 -8.52 38.44
CA GLN A 670 -6.90 -8.97 39.44
C GLN A 670 -6.45 -7.84 40.37
N ALA A 671 -6.58 -6.57 39.98
CA ALA A 671 -6.30 -5.43 40.86
C ALA A 671 -7.39 -5.20 41.92
N ALA A 672 -8.58 -5.79 41.75
CA ALA A 672 -9.69 -5.69 42.71
C ALA A 672 -9.65 -6.76 43.81
N VAL A 673 -8.74 -7.73 43.72
CA VAL A 673 -8.50 -8.75 44.75
C VAL A 673 -7.07 -8.56 45.25
N VAL A 674 -6.89 -7.60 46.16
CA VAL A 674 -5.71 -7.46 47.00
C VAL A 674 -6.16 -7.53 48.45
#